data_AF-A0A8T0E2L6-F1
#
_entry.id   AF-A0A8T0E2L6-F1
#
_cell.length_a   1.000
_cell.length_b   1.000
_cell.length_c   1.000
_cell.angle_alpha   90.00
_cell.angle_beta   90.00
_cell.angle_gamma   90.00
#
_symmetry.space_group_name_H-M   'P 1'
#
loop_
_entity.id
_entity.type
_entity.pdbx_description
1 polymer ?
#
loop_
_entity_poly.entity_id
_entity_poly.type
_entity_poly.pdbx_seq_one_letter_code
_entity_poly.pdbx_strand_id
1 'polypeptide(L)'
;MEKRGSISSSSPLKPDKAPAQSFSFLYIFLIVCTIVFICFYSLPLNISNSTLKPLSNELIPTTIQKSISQPLKNDEKSILNELFGEIPSTASSVLNTDISSSVSSDATETEIKTTPLTQQKTQGVAASATMHKVEDFTTIFNSLSTTNLEVTNERKDTDDSTRHSNFKNQYLDTTRETRYRSTGNKAEESTETSTSRDDSNLDSTNNPAENKKLQRKNYPSSQSVNTSTDFQPEKEFLVFSDHCKIPNIDPYHPSILKYIQESPPLECKGEQPITKTEGNMLFIDKEAVRRRHLNISEITCLYMEIGRSSASHSDNGVGLGFNHTLTNKVEIKSEFIRVVCSFINETKFYEGFHTFVHDKPEVEERCNQQNSSGYSVLIVGIDAMSRMNMHRQLKKTARYLLKDMEAVEMYGFNKVGDNTFPNLMPLLTGYDERELQYVCWNASKKNPLDKCNFAWKQFAKDGYRTFYAEDSPHMSTFNYLKAGFNYQPTDYYFRHFILVMEQILGVKKLLNTYVCVGNISETAVVLRWTEQFASHFKDRKYFSFSWINGLTHDFLNKGSAVDHLYEKLFRNLHTSGALNKTIVIVMGDHGMRWGSIRKTYIGRLEERLPMLVIALPPEFNKEHPTEAKALQLNSHRLVTPFDLHATLMNILHLDKNFTFINPDNVDEELAENYTARAKTLFQPIPEDRSCDDASIDEHWCTCENSLPVDTDDRNVKKSAGFLIDYINTLLKPVSNKCAELTLKSITDARMWTAPEEHQGHSLNDTILTIVVKVKPSGAIFEGTVRTSEPEMNLELLGTVSRLNLYGDQSACIQDAVLRKYCYCS
;
A
#
# COMPACT_ATOMS: atom_id res chain seq x y z
N MET A 1 -70.76 2.07 7.65
CA MET A 1 -72.00 1.67 6.96
C MET A 1 -71.65 1.26 5.53
N GLU A 2 -72.20 0.13 5.12
CA GLU A 2 -71.99 -0.59 3.86
C GLU A 2 -72.60 0.09 2.60
N LYS A 3 -72.02 -0.30 1.44
CA LYS A 3 -72.67 -0.72 0.17
C LYS A 3 -73.02 0.29 -0.95
N ARG A 4 -72.41 -0.02 -2.12
CA ARG A 4 -72.97 -0.34 -3.46
C ARG A 4 -73.73 0.72 -4.27
N GLY A 5 -73.41 0.76 -5.58
CA GLY A 5 -74.42 0.99 -6.64
C GLY A 5 -73.92 1.61 -7.94
N SER A 6 -73.77 0.78 -8.98
CA SER A 6 -73.44 1.05 -10.38
C SER A 6 -74.59 1.62 -11.22
N ILE A 7 -74.34 2.40 -12.30
CA ILE A 7 -75.15 2.43 -13.55
C ILE A 7 -74.25 2.69 -14.78
N SER A 8 -74.59 2.01 -15.88
CA SER A 8 -73.92 1.86 -17.19
C SER A 8 -74.58 2.63 -18.35
N SER A 9 -73.81 2.95 -19.42
CA SER A 9 -74.17 2.93 -20.88
C SER A 9 -73.04 3.66 -21.65
N SER A 10 -72.51 3.33 -22.84
CA SER A 10 -72.83 2.43 -23.97
C SER A 10 -71.63 2.46 -24.96
N SER A 11 -71.25 1.34 -25.57
CA SER A 11 -70.23 1.22 -26.67
C SER A 11 -70.86 1.43 -28.07
N PRO A 12 -70.19 1.26 -29.25
CA PRO A 12 -68.74 1.23 -29.62
C PRO A 12 -68.41 2.13 -30.86
N LEU A 13 -67.13 2.32 -31.26
CA LEU A 13 -66.66 2.48 -32.67
C LEU A 13 -65.12 2.61 -32.82
N LYS A 14 -64.64 2.27 -34.03
CA LYS A 14 -63.31 1.83 -34.50
C LYS A 14 -62.12 2.84 -34.47
N PRO A 15 -60.86 2.37 -34.67
CA PRO A 15 -59.65 3.18 -34.67
C PRO A 15 -59.26 3.69 -36.07
N ASP A 16 -58.72 4.93 -36.15
CA ASP A 16 -58.08 5.48 -37.35
C ASP A 16 -56.74 6.19 -37.06
N LYS A 17 -55.69 5.60 -37.65
CA LYS A 17 -54.44 6.07 -38.29
C LYS A 17 -53.74 7.41 -37.97
N ALA A 18 -52.40 7.24 -37.79
CA ALA A 18 -51.24 8.00 -38.32
C ALA A 18 -50.68 9.22 -37.54
N PRO A 19 -49.37 9.60 -37.66
CA PRO A 19 -48.40 9.20 -38.70
C PRO A 19 -47.03 8.64 -38.24
N ALA A 20 -46.48 7.80 -39.12
CA ALA A 20 -45.10 7.32 -39.12
C ALA A 20 -44.22 8.30 -39.89
N GLN A 21 -43.50 9.18 -39.19
CA GLN A 21 -42.42 10.01 -39.76
C GLN A 21 -41.38 10.32 -38.67
N SER A 22 -40.54 9.33 -38.33
CA SER A 22 -39.31 9.57 -37.57
C SER A 22 -38.25 8.48 -37.71
N PHE A 23 -38.59 7.30 -38.26
CA PHE A 23 -37.63 6.19 -38.41
C PHE A 23 -36.80 6.20 -39.71
N SER A 24 -37.19 6.97 -40.74
CA SER A 24 -36.49 6.95 -42.04
C SER A 24 -35.20 7.79 -42.08
N PHE A 25 -35.09 8.84 -41.25
CA PHE A 25 -33.91 9.71 -41.26
C PHE A 25 -32.68 9.07 -40.61
N LEU A 26 -32.89 8.26 -39.56
CA LEU A 26 -31.78 7.60 -38.86
C LEU A 26 -31.13 6.51 -39.72
N TYR A 27 -31.94 5.79 -40.51
CA TYR A 27 -31.47 4.72 -41.39
C TYR A 27 -30.70 5.28 -42.61
N ILE A 28 -31.16 6.39 -43.17
CA ILE A 28 -30.46 7.07 -44.28
C ILE A 28 -29.14 7.67 -43.80
N PHE A 29 -29.10 8.24 -42.59
CA PHE A 29 -27.87 8.80 -42.01
C PHE A 29 -26.79 7.72 -41.78
N LEU A 30 -27.19 6.54 -41.28
CA LEU A 30 -26.28 5.41 -41.08
C LEU A 30 -25.75 4.84 -42.40
N ILE A 31 -26.57 4.79 -43.46
CA ILE A 31 -26.14 4.34 -44.78
C ILE A 31 -25.15 5.34 -45.41
N VAL A 32 -25.40 6.64 -45.29
CA VAL A 32 -24.48 7.67 -45.81
C VAL A 32 -23.14 7.67 -45.08
N CYS A 33 -23.13 7.52 -43.75
CA CYS A 33 -21.88 7.42 -42.99
C CYS A 33 -21.07 6.16 -43.37
N THR A 34 -21.75 5.04 -43.63
CA THR A 34 -21.08 3.78 -44.01
C THR A 34 -20.50 3.86 -45.43
N ILE A 35 -21.20 4.52 -46.36
CA ILE A 35 -20.70 4.75 -47.73
C ILE A 35 -19.48 5.69 -47.73
N VAL A 36 -19.50 6.75 -46.92
CA VAL A 36 -18.34 7.66 -46.79
C VAL A 36 -17.13 6.93 -46.20
N PHE A 37 -17.33 6.03 -45.23
CA PHE A 37 -16.26 5.22 -44.66
C PHE A 37 -15.64 4.24 -45.66
N ILE A 38 -16.47 3.62 -46.52
CA ILE A 38 -16.02 2.69 -47.56
C ILE A 38 -15.28 3.45 -48.69
N CYS A 39 -15.73 4.66 -49.03
CA CYS A 39 -15.08 5.48 -50.07
C CYS A 39 -13.71 6.03 -49.64
N PHE A 40 -13.46 6.29 -48.35
CA PHE A 40 -12.16 6.77 -47.87
C PHE A 40 -11.09 5.68 -47.75
N TYR A 41 -11.48 4.40 -47.66
CA TYR A 41 -10.54 3.28 -47.47
C TYR A 41 -10.38 2.37 -48.69
N SER A 42 -11.04 2.68 -49.81
CA SER A 42 -11.04 1.83 -51.02
C SER A 42 -10.46 2.53 -52.26
N LEU A 43 -9.28 3.16 -52.12
CA LEU A 43 -8.48 3.61 -53.27
C LEU A 43 -7.04 3.07 -53.18
N PRO A 44 -6.53 2.38 -54.22
CA PRO A 44 -5.19 1.83 -54.22
C PRO A 44 -4.18 2.90 -54.62
N LEU A 45 -3.19 3.17 -53.75
CA LEU A 45 -2.01 3.93 -54.15
C LEU A 45 -0.98 2.97 -54.75
N ASN A 46 -0.86 3.02 -56.07
CA ASN A 46 0.19 2.41 -56.87
C ASN A 46 1.20 3.51 -57.22
N ILE A 47 2.40 3.49 -56.62
CA ILE A 47 3.58 4.22 -57.12
C ILE A 47 4.78 3.27 -57.12
N SER A 48 5.48 3.36 -58.24
CA SER A 48 6.43 2.46 -58.87
C SER A 48 7.76 2.17 -58.17
N ASN A 49 8.24 0.96 -58.42
CA ASN A 49 9.62 0.47 -58.28
C ASN A 49 10.71 1.42 -58.80
N SER A 50 11.83 1.46 -58.07
CA SER A 50 13.17 1.40 -58.68
C SER A 50 14.19 0.69 -57.79
N THR A 51 14.58 -0.50 -58.27
CA THR A 51 15.96 -1.06 -58.32
C THR A 51 16.82 -1.16 -57.06
N LEU A 52 17.08 -2.39 -56.58
CA LEU A 52 18.31 -3.15 -56.90
C LEU A 52 18.27 -4.59 -56.33
N LYS A 53 18.85 -5.51 -57.11
CA LYS A 53 18.85 -6.98 -56.98
C LYS A 53 19.90 -7.52 -55.96
N PRO A 54 19.78 -8.80 -55.55
CA PRO A 54 20.65 -9.48 -54.58
C PRO A 54 21.82 -10.24 -55.24
N LEU A 55 22.90 -10.45 -54.48
CA LEU A 55 24.00 -11.40 -54.71
C LEU A 55 24.51 -11.82 -53.32
N SER A 56 24.28 -13.04 -52.84
CA SER A 56 24.91 -14.34 -53.17
C SER A 56 25.94 -14.72 -52.10
N ASN A 57 25.74 -15.93 -51.57
CA ASN A 57 26.64 -16.70 -50.71
C ASN A 57 28.12 -16.63 -51.11
N GLU A 58 29.02 -16.68 -50.13
CA GLU A 58 30.16 -17.61 -50.18
C GLU A 58 30.86 -17.81 -48.81
N LEU A 59 31.07 -19.10 -48.49
CA LEU A 59 32.19 -19.73 -47.76
C LEU A 59 32.30 -19.72 -46.21
N ILE A 60 31.67 -20.76 -45.64
CA ILE A 60 32.10 -21.76 -44.60
C ILE A 60 33.66 -21.87 -44.45
N PRO A 61 34.29 -22.06 -43.25
CA PRO A 61 34.08 -23.27 -42.43
C PRO A 61 34.13 -23.20 -40.88
N THR A 62 33.36 -24.15 -40.33
CA THR A 62 33.41 -24.82 -39.03
C THR A 62 34.82 -25.17 -38.52
N THR A 63 35.05 -24.97 -37.20
CA THR A 63 35.61 -25.86 -36.14
C THR A 63 35.83 -24.93 -34.92
N ILE A 64 35.31 -25.08 -33.69
CA ILE A 64 35.62 -26.06 -32.64
C ILE A 64 34.56 -25.91 -31.54
N GLN A 65 34.03 -27.05 -31.10
CA GLN A 65 33.19 -27.27 -29.93
C GLN A 65 34.09 -27.63 -28.73
N LYS A 66 34.09 -26.84 -27.65
CA LYS A 66 34.22 -27.26 -26.22
C LYS A 66 34.65 -26.12 -25.29
N SER A 67 34.06 -26.15 -24.08
CA SER A 67 34.50 -25.49 -22.83
C SER A 67 34.08 -24.00 -22.73
N ILE A 68 33.54 -23.45 -21.63
CA ILE A 68 33.58 -23.81 -20.21
C ILE A 68 32.31 -23.29 -19.52
N SER A 69 31.62 -24.17 -18.80
CA SER A 69 30.80 -23.86 -17.63
C SER A 69 31.72 -23.53 -16.44
N GLN A 70 31.62 -22.32 -15.86
CA GLN A 70 32.21 -22.02 -14.54
C GLN A 70 31.10 -21.79 -13.50
N PRO A 71 31.28 -22.27 -12.25
CA PRO A 71 30.26 -22.14 -11.21
C PRO A 71 30.30 -20.76 -10.53
N LEU A 72 29.11 -20.27 -10.17
CA LEU A 72 28.87 -19.06 -9.37
C LEU A 72 29.57 -19.15 -8.00
N LYS A 73 30.01 -18.00 -7.48
CA LYS A 73 30.73 -17.87 -6.21
C LYS A 73 29.83 -18.24 -5.03
N ASN A 74 30.44 -18.73 -3.95
CA ASN A 74 29.77 -19.33 -2.78
C ASN A 74 28.75 -18.42 -2.06
N ASP A 75 28.83 -17.10 -2.21
CA ASP A 75 27.89 -16.16 -1.58
C ASP A 75 26.51 -16.12 -2.28
N GLU A 76 26.44 -16.46 -3.57
CA GLU A 76 25.17 -16.52 -4.32
C GLU A 76 24.44 -17.87 -4.13
N LYS A 77 25.17 -18.93 -3.78
CA LYS A 77 24.59 -20.24 -3.45
C LYS A 77 23.79 -20.22 -2.15
N SER A 78 24.21 -19.42 -1.17
CA SER A 78 23.48 -19.26 0.10
C SER A 78 22.10 -18.62 -0.14
N ILE A 79 22.05 -17.57 -0.97
CA ILE A 79 20.83 -16.83 -1.32
C ILE A 79 19.88 -17.70 -2.18
N LEU A 80 20.43 -18.50 -3.10
CA LEU A 80 19.63 -19.44 -3.89
C LEU A 80 19.05 -20.59 -3.04
N ASN A 81 19.78 -21.07 -2.03
CA ASN A 81 19.32 -22.13 -1.15
C ASN A 81 18.19 -21.67 -0.21
N GLU A 82 18.19 -20.40 0.24
CA GLU A 82 17.08 -19.80 0.98
C GLU A 82 15.80 -19.64 0.13
N LEU A 83 15.93 -19.36 -1.17
CA LEU A 83 14.81 -19.08 -2.06
C LEU A 83 14.13 -20.33 -2.65
N PHE A 84 14.89 -21.41 -2.91
CA PHE A 84 14.37 -22.54 -3.70
C PHE A 84 14.12 -23.84 -2.94
N GLY A 85 14.73 -24.06 -1.76
CA GLY A 85 14.67 -25.33 -1.05
C GLY A 85 15.37 -26.47 -1.83
N GLU A 86 15.94 -27.44 -1.11
CA GLU A 86 16.69 -28.54 -1.72
C GLU A 86 15.84 -29.31 -2.75
N ILE A 87 16.40 -29.52 -3.95
CA ILE A 87 15.88 -30.43 -4.96
C ILE A 87 16.57 -31.79 -4.75
N PRO A 88 15.86 -32.87 -4.41
CA PRO A 88 16.45 -34.20 -4.42
C PRO A 88 16.71 -34.63 -5.86
N SER A 89 17.97 -34.87 -6.22
CA SER A 89 18.33 -35.51 -7.48
C SER A 89 18.19 -37.03 -7.34
N THR A 90 17.18 -37.62 -7.96
CA THR A 90 17.08 -39.07 -8.12
C THR A 90 16.86 -39.45 -9.58
N ALA A 91 17.81 -40.23 -10.12
CA ALA A 91 17.67 -41.38 -11.02
C ALA A 91 19.01 -41.55 -11.79
N SER A 92 19.88 -42.48 -11.37
CA SER A 92 19.88 -43.92 -11.71
C SER A 92 20.57 -44.22 -13.04
N SER A 93 21.75 -44.82 -12.95
CA SER A 93 22.17 -45.92 -13.83
C SER A 93 22.89 -46.98 -13.01
N VAL A 94 22.49 -48.23 -13.24
CA VAL A 94 22.91 -49.47 -12.59
C VAL A 94 24.18 -49.98 -13.29
N LEU A 95 25.20 -50.40 -12.53
CA LEU A 95 25.93 -51.66 -12.72
C LEU A 95 26.95 -51.94 -11.59
N ASN A 96 26.91 -53.20 -11.14
CA ASN A 96 27.75 -53.95 -10.18
C ASN A 96 29.24 -53.56 -10.16
N THR A 97 30.02 -53.70 -9.09
CA THR A 97 30.29 -54.90 -8.26
C THR A 97 31.07 -54.51 -6.99
N ASP A 98 30.71 -55.14 -5.87
CA ASP A 98 31.58 -55.77 -4.84
C ASP A 98 32.73 -55.04 -4.10
N ILE A 99 32.81 -55.43 -2.81
CA ILE A 99 33.97 -55.49 -1.89
C ILE A 99 34.15 -54.36 -0.85
N SER A 100 33.60 -54.67 0.33
CA SER A 100 34.21 -54.71 1.68
C SER A 100 34.83 -53.47 2.36
N SER A 101 34.45 -53.33 3.65
CA SER A 101 35.30 -53.04 4.83
C SER A 101 36.02 -51.69 4.88
N SER A 102 36.21 -50.97 5.98
CA SER A 102 35.97 -51.13 7.41
C SER A 102 36.67 -49.94 8.08
N VAL A 103 36.12 -49.46 9.19
CA VAL A 103 36.86 -49.05 10.40
C VAL A 103 37.70 -47.75 10.37
N SER A 104 37.24 -46.80 11.21
CA SER A 104 37.95 -45.95 12.19
C SER A 104 39.12 -45.07 11.71
N SER A 105 39.60 -44.02 12.38
CA SER A 105 39.41 -43.38 13.69
C SER A 105 40.32 -42.13 13.67
N ASP A 106 40.00 -41.14 14.50
CA ASP A 106 40.90 -40.19 15.18
C ASP A 106 41.80 -39.26 14.33
N ALA A 107 41.57 -37.95 14.38
CA ALA A 107 42.02 -37.00 15.42
C ALA A 107 43.54 -36.79 15.43
N THR A 108 43.98 -35.56 15.14
CA THR A 108 44.67 -34.67 16.11
C THR A 108 45.24 -33.41 15.44
N GLU A 109 45.32 -32.39 16.28
CA GLU A 109 45.80 -31.02 16.10
C GLU A 109 47.29 -30.91 15.75
N THR A 110 47.67 -29.80 15.11
CA THR A 110 48.64 -28.75 15.56
C THR A 110 49.18 -28.02 14.32
N GLU A 111 48.88 -26.74 14.10
CA GLU A 111 49.47 -25.51 14.67
C GLU A 111 50.82 -25.10 14.02
N ILE A 112 50.95 -23.79 13.76
CA ILE A 112 52.20 -22.97 13.74
C ILE A 112 52.78 -22.46 12.38
N LYS A 113 52.56 -21.14 12.16
CA LYS A 113 53.49 -20.04 11.77
C LYS A 113 54.00 -19.77 10.33
N THR A 114 53.50 -18.65 9.78
CA THR A 114 54.18 -17.39 9.34
C THR A 114 55.30 -17.35 8.27
N THR A 115 54.95 -16.72 7.11
CA THR A 115 55.66 -15.69 6.27
C THR A 115 57.00 -16.01 5.54
N PRO A 116 57.51 -15.20 4.56
CA PRO A 116 56.92 -14.20 3.62
C PRO A 116 57.49 -14.20 2.15
N LEU A 117 57.03 -13.24 1.30
CA LEU A 117 57.62 -12.69 0.03
C LEU A 117 57.58 -13.62 -1.22
N THR A 118 57.29 -13.21 -2.47
CA THR A 118 57.54 -11.96 -3.22
C THR A 118 56.70 -11.90 -4.53
N GLN A 119 56.60 -10.69 -5.08
CA GLN A 119 55.99 -10.18 -6.34
C GLN A 119 56.07 -11.04 -7.62
N GLN A 120 55.04 -10.93 -8.49
CA GLN A 120 55.20 -10.43 -9.87
C GLN A 120 53.87 -10.05 -10.58
N LYS A 121 53.96 -9.00 -11.40
CA LYS A 121 52.96 -8.38 -12.30
C LYS A 121 52.52 -9.33 -13.45
N THR A 122 51.28 -9.19 -13.94
CA THR A 122 50.95 -8.59 -15.26
C THR A 122 49.44 -8.57 -15.59
N GLN A 123 49.03 -7.44 -16.18
CA GLN A 123 47.98 -7.19 -17.20
C GLN A 123 46.76 -8.13 -17.33
N GLY A 124 45.57 -7.55 -17.12
CA GLY A 124 44.27 -8.12 -17.52
C GLY A 124 43.50 -7.15 -18.41
N VAL A 125 43.21 -7.59 -19.63
CA VAL A 125 42.48 -6.93 -20.71
C VAL A 125 40.98 -6.87 -20.40
N ALA A 126 40.35 -5.76 -20.77
CA ALA A 126 38.92 -5.54 -20.70
C ALA A 126 38.15 -6.34 -21.76
N ALA A 127 37.02 -6.94 -21.37
CA ALA A 127 36.01 -7.44 -22.30
C ALA A 127 34.65 -6.80 -21.95
N SER A 128 34.14 -6.07 -22.95
CA SER A 128 32.86 -5.39 -23.01
C SER A 128 31.71 -6.39 -23.20
N ALA A 129 30.59 -6.16 -22.50
CA ALA A 129 29.29 -6.71 -22.86
C ALA A 129 28.30 -5.54 -22.97
N THR A 130 27.85 -5.32 -24.19
CA THR A 130 26.98 -4.23 -24.65
C THR A 130 25.53 -4.51 -24.24
N MET A 131 24.89 -3.58 -23.51
CA MET A 131 23.42 -3.46 -23.47
C MET A 131 23.06 -2.02 -23.85
N HIS A 132 22.06 -1.90 -24.71
CA HIS A 132 21.63 -0.68 -25.40
C HIS A 132 21.50 0.54 -24.48
N LYS A 133 22.35 1.54 -24.74
CA LYS A 133 22.18 2.92 -24.27
C LYS A 133 21.09 3.61 -25.08
N VAL A 134 20.22 4.32 -24.38
CA VAL A 134 19.47 5.48 -24.90
C VAL A 134 20.46 6.65 -24.88
N GLU A 135 20.58 7.35 -26.01
CA GLU A 135 21.62 8.36 -26.28
C GLU A 135 21.48 9.68 -25.49
N ASP A 136 22.64 10.33 -25.35
CA ASP A 136 22.99 11.45 -24.51
C ASP A 136 22.27 12.78 -24.80
N PHE A 137 21.96 13.52 -23.73
CA PHE A 137 21.77 14.97 -23.72
C PHE A 137 22.98 15.62 -23.03
N THR A 138 24.05 15.97 -23.76
CA THR A 138 24.95 17.12 -23.47
C THR A 138 26.08 17.25 -24.52
N THR A 139 25.79 17.76 -25.72
CA THR A 139 26.84 18.34 -26.59
C THR A 139 26.33 19.40 -27.56
N ILE A 140 25.71 20.49 -27.10
CA ILE A 140 25.78 21.79 -27.80
C ILE A 140 25.73 22.87 -26.73
N PHE A 141 26.80 23.66 -26.61
CA PHE A 141 26.87 25.09 -26.28
C PHE A 141 28.17 25.42 -25.55
N ASN A 142 29.22 25.66 -26.34
CA ASN A 142 30.28 26.62 -26.05
C ASN A 142 31.03 26.97 -27.34
N SER A 143 30.42 27.79 -28.19
CA SER A 143 31.11 28.84 -28.95
C SER A 143 30.07 29.71 -29.65
N LEU A 144 29.93 30.95 -29.18
CA LEU A 144 29.74 32.18 -29.96
C LEU A 144 29.47 33.30 -28.96
N SER A 145 30.54 33.98 -28.61
CA SER A 145 30.55 35.26 -27.94
C SER A 145 30.14 36.39 -28.89
N THR A 146 29.47 37.39 -28.31
CA THR A 146 29.34 38.80 -28.72
C THR A 146 28.56 39.15 -29.99
N THR A 147 27.38 39.75 -29.80
CA THR A 147 27.04 41.06 -30.38
C THR A 147 26.09 41.81 -29.44
N ASN A 148 26.44 43.08 -29.17
CA ASN A 148 25.61 44.08 -28.49
C ASN A 148 24.31 44.34 -29.26
N LEU A 149 23.23 44.62 -28.54
CA LEU A 149 22.25 45.64 -28.89
C LEU A 149 21.39 45.98 -27.66
N GLU A 150 21.53 47.22 -27.20
CA GLU A 150 20.57 47.93 -26.36
C GLU A 150 19.21 48.00 -27.06
N VAL A 151 18.11 48.09 -26.30
CA VAL A 151 17.01 49.07 -26.46
C VAL A 151 15.85 48.70 -25.50
N THR A 152 15.71 49.59 -24.51
CA THR A 152 14.54 50.13 -23.79
C THR A 152 13.11 49.60 -24.00
N ASN A 153 12.36 49.60 -22.88
CA ASN A 153 10.93 49.95 -22.69
C ASN A 153 9.88 49.12 -23.48
N GLU A 154 8.71 48.76 -22.95
CA GLU A 154 7.75 49.65 -22.31
C GLU A 154 6.57 48.84 -21.74
N ARG A 155 5.95 49.39 -20.70
CA ARG A 155 4.61 49.04 -20.20
C ARG A 155 3.57 49.10 -21.32
N LYS A 156 2.55 48.24 -21.25
CA LYS A 156 1.19 48.60 -21.68
C LYS A 156 0.15 47.95 -20.78
N ASP A 157 -0.48 48.81 -19.98
CA ASP A 157 -1.86 48.67 -19.52
C ASP A 157 -2.80 48.53 -20.72
N THR A 158 -3.82 47.67 -20.60
CA THR A 158 -5.16 47.95 -21.11
C THR A 158 -6.18 47.27 -20.23
N ASP A 159 -6.90 48.11 -19.50
CA ASP A 159 -8.22 47.94 -18.92
C ASP A 159 -9.26 47.80 -20.05
N ASP A 160 -10.20 46.86 -19.95
CA ASP A 160 -11.61 47.12 -20.29
C ASP A 160 -12.54 46.03 -19.72
N SER A 161 -13.78 46.43 -19.60
CA SER A 161 -14.71 46.16 -18.54
C SER A 161 -15.99 45.52 -19.06
N THR A 162 -16.70 44.86 -18.15
CA THR A 162 -18.17 44.64 -18.14
C THR A 162 -18.84 43.76 -19.22
N ARG A 163 -19.45 42.65 -18.75
CA ARG A 163 -20.91 42.52 -18.81
C ARG A 163 -21.48 41.52 -17.79
N HIS A 164 -22.38 42.04 -16.97
CA HIS A 164 -23.33 41.33 -16.11
C HIS A 164 -24.21 40.35 -16.89
N SER A 165 -24.57 39.23 -16.24
CA SER A 165 -25.97 38.81 -16.20
C SER A 165 -26.26 38.06 -14.89
N ASN A 166 -27.31 38.54 -14.23
CA ASN A 166 -27.92 38.03 -12.99
C ASN A 166 -28.57 36.66 -13.21
N PHE A 167 -28.53 35.79 -12.19
CA PHE A 167 -29.71 34.99 -11.83
C PHE A 167 -29.81 34.84 -10.30
N LYS A 168 -30.82 35.52 -9.75
CA LYS A 168 -31.44 35.29 -8.44
C LYS A 168 -32.47 34.17 -8.59
N ASN A 169 -32.59 33.31 -7.58
CA ASN A 169 -33.83 32.84 -6.95
C ASN A 169 -33.53 31.60 -6.10
N GLN A 170 -34.19 31.31 -4.98
CA GLN A 170 -34.99 32.07 -4.03
C GLN A 170 -35.26 31.02 -2.93
N TYR A 171 -34.92 31.34 -1.68
CA TYR A 171 -35.34 30.56 -0.52
C TYR A 171 -36.85 30.75 -0.33
N LEU A 172 -37.58 29.65 -0.16
CA LEU A 172 -38.96 29.64 0.30
C LEU A 172 -38.98 29.03 1.71
N ASP A 173 -39.08 29.92 2.68
CA ASP A 173 -39.41 29.66 4.08
C ASP A 173 -40.94 29.63 4.20
N THR A 174 -41.47 28.64 4.92
CA THR A 174 -42.84 28.66 5.44
C THR A 174 -42.78 28.42 6.94
N THR A 175 -43.02 29.51 7.66
CA THR A 175 -43.20 29.58 9.10
C THR A 175 -44.59 29.06 9.50
N ARG A 176 -44.67 28.39 10.65
CA ARG A 176 -45.84 28.49 11.54
C ARG A 176 -45.39 28.56 13.00
N GLU A 177 -45.61 29.73 13.58
CA GLU A 177 -45.41 30.07 14.99
C GLU A 177 -46.30 29.23 15.93
N THR A 178 -45.84 29.01 17.16
CA THR A 178 -46.59 29.45 18.36
C THR A 178 -45.69 29.61 19.59
N ARG A 179 -45.54 30.88 19.98
CA ARG A 179 -45.33 31.49 21.31
C ARG A 179 -45.17 30.57 22.53
N TYR A 180 -44.18 30.85 23.38
CA TYR A 180 -44.39 31.73 24.55
C TYR A 180 -43.07 32.29 25.14
N ARG A 181 -43.13 33.61 25.39
CA ARG A 181 -42.39 34.46 26.36
C ARG A 181 -42.26 33.75 27.73
N SER A 182 -41.31 34.04 28.63
CA SER A 182 -40.45 35.22 28.84
C SER A 182 -39.36 34.92 29.89
N THR A 183 -38.35 35.79 29.92
CA THR A 183 -37.63 36.34 31.11
C THR A 183 -36.88 35.36 32.03
N GLY A 184 -35.63 35.53 32.40
CA GLY A 184 -34.72 36.68 32.30
C GLY A 184 -33.69 36.59 33.43
N ASN A 185 -32.53 37.22 33.20
CA ASN A 185 -31.45 37.60 34.14
C ASN A 185 -30.59 36.45 34.70
N LYS A 186 -29.26 36.39 34.47
CA LYS A 186 -28.12 37.31 34.72
C LYS A 186 -27.41 37.01 36.05
N ALA A 187 -26.07 37.09 35.96
CA ALA A 187 -25.05 37.27 36.99
C ALA A 187 -24.58 35.97 37.69
N GLU A 188 -23.36 35.52 37.41
CA GLU A 188 -22.05 35.89 38.03
C GLU A 188 -21.70 34.83 39.09
N GLU A 189 -20.68 34.00 38.86
CA GLU A 189 -19.25 34.26 39.09
C GLU A 189 -18.87 34.20 40.58
N SER A 190 -18.10 33.17 40.94
CA SER A 190 -17.04 33.06 41.96
C SER A 190 -16.91 31.59 42.36
N THR A 191 -15.77 30.92 42.07
CA THR A 191 -14.62 30.75 42.99
C THR A 191 -15.07 30.28 44.38
N GLU A 192 -14.55 29.22 44.99
CA GLU A 192 -13.19 28.71 44.99
C GLU A 192 -13.21 27.36 45.76
N THR A 193 -12.20 26.51 45.51
CA THR A 193 -11.44 25.68 46.48
C THR A 193 -12.11 25.28 47.81
N SER A 194 -11.99 24.06 48.34
CA SER A 194 -10.99 23.00 48.20
C SER A 194 -11.30 22.00 49.32
N THR A 195 -10.90 20.74 49.11
CA THR A 195 -10.38 19.81 50.13
C THR A 195 -11.32 19.41 51.29
N SER A 196 -11.35 18.20 51.79
CA SER A 196 -10.71 16.91 51.51
C SER A 196 -11.09 16.05 52.71
N ARG A 197 -11.28 14.74 52.50
CA ARG A 197 -11.01 13.67 53.48
C ARG A 197 -11.92 13.65 54.71
N ASP A 198 -12.21 12.53 55.34
CA ASP A 198 -11.94 11.11 55.10
C ASP A 198 -12.89 10.39 56.08
N ASP A 199 -12.91 9.08 55.95
CA ASP A 199 -13.27 8.10 56.97
C ASP A 199 -14.75 7.83 57.17
N SER A 200 -15.24 6.67 56.68
CA SER A 200 -15.04 5.33 57.25
C SER A 200 -15.75 5.23 58.61
N ASN A 201 -16.48 4.19 58.97
CA ASN A 201 -16.53 2.82 58.50
C ASN A 201 -17.65 2.12 59.32
N LEU A 202 -18.04 0.92 58.88
CA LEU A 202 -18.63 -0.16 59.70
C LEU A 202 -20.04 0.05 60.30
N ASP A 203 -20.90 -0.94 60.48
CA ASP A 203 -21.01 -2.33 60.03
C ASP A 203 -22.30 -2.91 60.66
N SER A 204 -22.80 -3.98 60.06
CA SER A 204 -23.50 -5.09 60.71
C SER A 204 -24.94 -4.85 61.18
N THR A 205 -25.93 -5.48 60.57
CA THR A 205 -26.40 -6.89 60.65
C THR A 205 -27.71 -6.95 61.45
N ASN A 206 -28.78 -7.48 60.83
CA ASN A 206 -29.44 -8.72 61.25
C ASN A 206 -30.85 -8.87 60.63
N ASN A 207 -31.00 -10.02 59.97
CA ASN A 207 -32.23 -10.70 59.53
C ASN A 207 -32.92 -11.36 60.77
N PRO A 208 -33.99 -12.21 60.70
CA PRO A 208 -34.85 -12.63 59.57
C PRO A 208 -36.37 -12.84 59.93
N ALA A 209 -37.10 -13.42 58.96
CA ALA A 209 -38.32 -14.27 59.07
C ALA A 209 -39.70 -13.52 59.08
N GLU A 210 -40.80 -13.97 58.46
CA GLU A 210 -41.18 -15.29 57.95
C GLU A 210 -42.38 -15.21 56.96
N ASN A 211 -42.56 -16.29 56.21
CA ASN A 211 -43.51 -16.60 55.13
C ASN A 211 -45.01 -16.23 55.28
N LYS A 212 -45.66 -15.86 54.16
CA LYS A 212 -46.95 -16.47 53.73
C LYS A 212 -47.21 -16.33 52.22
N LYS A 213 -47.47 -17.50 51.61
CA LYS A 213 -47.83 -17.80 50.22
C LYS A 213 -49.26 -17.35 49.86
N LEU A 214 -49.50 -16.72 48.70
CA LEU A 214 -49.91 -17.35 47.43
C LEU A 214 -50.74 -16.40 46.52
N GLN A 215 -50.35 -16.39 45.23
CA GLN A 215 -51.09 -16.08 43.99
C GLN A 215 -51.31 -14.62 43.56
N ARG A 216 -50.52 -14.20 42.56
CA ARG A 216 -50.98 -13.36 41.44
C ARG A 216 -50.30 -13.78 40.14
N LYS A 217 -51.09 -13.70 39.06
CA LYS A 217 -50.77 -14.03 37.67
C LYS A 217 -49.58 -13.20 37.16
N ASN A 218 -48.63 -13.85 36.49
CA ASN A 218 -47.48 -13.23 35.84
C ASN A 218 -47.82 -12.81 34.39
N TYR A 219 -47.60 -11.53 34.09
CA TYR A 219 -47.08 -11.02 32.82
C TYR A 219 -46.06 -9.94 33.20
N PRO A 220 -44.75 -10.12 32.96
CA PRO A 220 -43.78 -9.09 33.29
C PRO A 220 -43.53 -8.18 32.08
N SER A 221 -43.74 -6.88 32.31
CA SER A 221 -43.11 -5.80 31.59
C SER A 221 -41.70 -5.56 32.13
N SER A 222 -40.75 -5.40 31.20
CA SER A 222 -39.54 -4.56 31.28
C SER A 222 -38.74 -4.54 32.59
N GLN A 223 -37.61 -5.24 32.59
CA GLN A 223 -36.47 -4.88 33.43
C GLN A 223 -35.17 -4.81 32.61
N SER A 224 -34.53 -3.65 32.78
CA SER A 224 -33.13 -3.29 32.54
C SER A 224 -32.16 -4.46 32.39
N VAL A 225 -31.54 -4.56 31.22
CA VAL A 225 -30.36 -5.41 31.00
C VAL A 225 -29.14 -4.66 31.52
N ASN A 226 -28.54 -5.19 32.58
CA ASN A 226 -27.20 -4.84 33.04
C ASN A 226 -26.19 -5.14 31.92
N THR A 227 -25.60 -4.10 31.34
CA THR A 227 -24.44 -4.20 30.44
C THR A 227 -23.15 -4.07 31.25
N SER A 228 -22.68 -5.18 31.80
CA SER A 228 -21.27 -5.38 32.09
C SER A 228 -20.93 -6.87 32.18
N THR A 229 -20.69 -7.48 31.03
CA THR A 229 -19.91 -8.72 30.97
C THR A 229 -18.57 -8.38 30.36
N ASP A 230 -17.56 -8.46 31.21
CA ASP A 230 -16.14 -8.40 30.89
C ASP A 230 -15.85 -9.51 29.87
N PHE A 231 -15.70 -9.17 28.60
CA PHE A 231 -15.45 -10.12 27.51
C PHE A 231 -13.97 -10.53 27.56
N GLN A 232 -13.71 -11.75 28.01
CA GLN A 232 -12.45 -12.43 27.75
C GLN A 232 -12.70 -13.34 26.54
N PRO A 233 -12.10 -13.08 25.37
CA PRO A 233 -12.16 -14.04 24.28
C PRO A 233 -11.70 -15.40 24.80
N GLU A 234 -12.38 -16.48 24.43
CA GLU A 234 -11.85 -17.82 24.63
C GLU A 234 -10.40 -17.80 24.11
N LYS A 235 -9.42 -18.25 24.91
CA LYS A 235 -7.98 -18.08 24.63
C LYS A 235 -7.54 -18.53 23.22
N GLU A 236 -8.39 -19.28 22.53
CA GLU A 236 -8.25 -19.86 21.20
C GLU A 236 -8.48 -18.88 20.03
N PHE A 237 -9.19 -17.76 20.21
CA PHE A 237 -9.57 -16.84 19.12
C PHE A 237 -9.19 -15.37 19.38
N LEU A 238 -8.78 -14.68 18.32
CA LEU A 238 -8.52 -13.24 18.29
C LEU A 238 -9.80 -12.43 18.08
N VAL A 239 -10.68 -12.93 17.22
CA VAL A 239 -12.03 -12.44 16.95
C VAL A 239 -12.94 -13.65 17.01
N PHE A 240 -14.05 -13.53 17.73
CA PHE A 240 -14.98 -14.63 17.95
C PHE A 240 -16.43 -14.14 17.93
N SER A 241 -17.18 -14.65 16.98
CA SER A 241 -18.63 -14.55 16.85
C SER A 241 -19.15 -15.72 16.03
N ASP A 242 -20.47 -15.78 15.81
CA ASP A 242 -21.07 -16.83 14.99
C ASP A 242 -20.60 -16.78 13.53
N HIS A 243 -20.35 -15.58 12.99
CA HIS A 243 -19.89 -15.36 11.60
C HIS A 243 -18.39 -15.08 11.46
N CYS A 244 -17.65 -14.90 12.55
CA CYS A 244 -16.22 -14.69 12.44
C CYS A 244 -15.39 -15.31 13.56
N LYS A 245 -14.49 -16.22 13.20
CA LYS A 245 -13.61 -16.95 14.12
C LYS A 245 -12.16 -16.91 13.63
N ILE A 246 -11.45 -15.84 13.97
CA ILE A 246 -10.02 -15.69 13.64
C ILE A 246 -9.18 -16.36 14.73
N PRO A 247 -8.38 -17.40 14.43
CA PRO A 247 -7.66 -18.15 15.46
C PRO A 247 -6.49 -17.36 16.05
N ASN A 248 -6.28 -17.52 17.36
CA ASN A 248 -5.15 -16.98 18.09
C ASN A 248 -3.94 -17.92 18.01
N ILE A 249 -3.22 -17.85 16.89
CA ILE A 249 -2.02 -18.66 16.64
C ILE A 249 -0.79 -17.97 17.24
N ASP A 250 0.05 -18.75 17.92
CA ASP A 250 1.36 -18.28 18.40
C ASP A 250 2.23 -17.80 17.22
N PRO A 251 2.74 -16.55 17.23
CA PRO A 251 3.68 -16.06 16.23
C PRO A 251 4.92 -16.95 16.02
N TYR A 252 5.29 -17.76 17.02
CA TYR A 252 6.40 -18.72 17.02
C TYR A 252 5.96 -20.19 16.92
N HIS A 253 4.78 -20.46 16.34
CA HIS A 253 4.25 -21.80 16.24
C HIS A 253 5.28 -22.81 15.65
N PRO A 254 5.43 -24.03 16.24
CA PRO A 254 6.49 -24.97 15.87
C PRO A 254 6.60 -25.31 14.37
N SER A 255 5.48 -25.33 13.66
CA SER A 255 5.45 -25.64 12.22
C SER A 255 6.13 -24.59 11.33
N ILE A 256 6.29 -23.35 11.82
CA ILE A 256 6.92 -22.25 11.08
C ILE A 256 8.25 -21.78 11.66
N LEU A 257 8.69 -22.28 12.82
CA LEU A 257 9.94 -21.88 13.48
C LEU A 257 11.16 -21.93 12.54
N LYS A 258 11.23 -22.93 11.66
CA LYS A 258 12.32 -23.09 10.69
C LYS A 258 12.43 -21.95 9.66
N TYR A 259 11.39 -21.13 9.50
CA TYR A 259 11.39 -19.98 8.59
C TYR A 259 11.73 -18.67 9.31
N ILE A 260 11.67 -18.65 10.64
CA ILE A 260 11.83 -17.44 11.44
C ILE A 260 13.30 -17.27 11.79
N GLN A 261 13.85 -16.11 11.40
CA GLN A 261 15.22 -15.73 11.74
C GLN A 261 15.26 -14.24 12.07
N GLU A 262 16.23 -13.84 12.89
CA GLU A 262 16.49 -12.44 13.18
C GLU A 262 17.69 -11.98 12.35
N SER A 263 17.48 -10.97 11.50
CA SER A 263 18.56 -10.30 10.78
C SER A 263 19.28 -9.31 11.70
N PRO A 264 20.62 -9.21 11.63
CA PRO A 264 21.36 -8.16 12.33
C PRO A 264 21.02 -6.77 11.77
N PRO A 265 21.30 -5.69 12.52
CA PRO A 265 21.09 -4.32 12.05
C PRO A 265 21.70 -4.07 10.67
N LEU A 266 20.95 -3.39 9.79
CA LEU A 266 21.42 -3.10 8.45
C LEU A 266 22.56 -2.08 8.51
N GLU A 267 23.74 -2.50 8.07
CA GLU A 267 24.88 -1.61 7.85
C GLU A 267 24.95 -1.17 6.38
N CYS A 268 24.83 0.14 6.16
CA CYS A 268 25.06 0.78 4.87
C CYS A 268 26.48 1.33 4.83
N LYS A 269 27.32 0.72 3.99
CA LYS A 269 28.71 1.16 3.80
C LYS A 269 28.71 2.37 2.88
N GLY A 270 29.34 3.43 3.33
CA GLY A 270 29.49 4.62 2.53
C GLY A 270 30.35 5.66 3.22
N GLU A 271 30.60 6.70 2.46
CA GLU A 271 31.40 7.84 2.86
C GLU A 271 30.69 8.67 3.94
N GLN A 272 31.39 9.01 5.03
CA GLN A 272 30.81 9.80 6.13
C GLN A 272 30.45 11.23 5.67
N PRO A 273 29.23 11.73 5.87
CA PRO A 273 28.82 13.04 5.39
C PRO A 273 29.79 14.15 5.82
N ILE A 274 30.22 15.00 4.88
CA ILE A 274 30.97 16.23 5.19
C ILE A 274 30.07 17.47 5.23
N THR A 275 28.76 17.27 5.04
CA THR A 275 27.75 18.30 5.23
C THR A 275 26.69 17.82 6.21
N LYS A 276 26.20 18.74 7.03
CA LYS A 276 25.15 18.49 8.03
C LYS A 276 24.11 19.60 8.01
N THR A 277 22.95 19.32 8.60
CA THR A 277 21.85 20.28 8.71
C THR A 277 21.47 20.53 10.16
N GLU A 278 21.15 21.79 10.48
CA GLU A 278 20.53 22.20 11.75
C GLU A 278 19.39 23.18 11.41
N GLY A 279 18.14 22.74 11.59
CA GLY A 279 16.98 23.43 11.02
C GLY A 279 17.13 23.55 9.49
N ASN A 280 16.89 24.76 8.97
CA ASN A 280 17.01 25.07 7.54
C ASN A 280 18.41 25.53 7.12
N MET A 281 19.40 25.36 7.99
CA MET A 281 20.79 25.71 7.70
C MET A 281 21.57 24.47 7.26
N LEU A 282 22.27 24.58 6.14
CA LEU A 282 23.26 23.62 5.66
C LEU A 282 24.65 24.09 6.06
N PHE A 283 25.48 23.17 6.57
CA PHE A 283 26.86 23.45 6.99
C PHE A 283 27.84 22.48 6.34
N ILE A 284 29.06 22.96 6.11
CA ILE A 284 30.23 22.08 5.98
C ILE A 284 30.63 21.62 7.39
N ASP A 285 30.60 20.31 7.62
CA ASP A 285 31.10 19.71 8.85
C ASP A 285 32.63 19.70 8.84
N LYS A 286 33.22 20.73 9.44
CA LYS A 286 34.68 20.90 9.51
C LYS A 286 35.38 19.74 10.21
N GLU A 287 34.73 19.11 11.19
CA GLU A 287 35.28 17.95 11.88
C GLU A 287 35.26 16.71 10.98
N ALA A 288 34.21 16.53 10.18
CA ALA A 288 34.17 15.49 9.15
C ALA A 288 35.25 15.70 8.07
N VAL A 289 35.45 16.95 7.62
CA VAL A 289 36.52 17.31 6.68
C VAL A 289 37.90 16.97 7.26
N ARG A 290 38.17 17.36 8.52
CA ARG A 290 39.43 17.02 9.22
C ARG A 290 39.63 15.52 9.38
N ARG A 291 38.59 14.76 9.76
CA ARG A 291 38.66 13.30 9.90
C ARG A 291 38.98 12.58 8.59
N ARG A 292 38.64 13.18 7.45
CA ARG A 292 39.01 12.69 6.12
C ARG A 292 40.39 13.15 5.65
N HIS A 293 41.15 13.85 6.48
CA HIS A 293 42.45 14.43 6.15
C HIS A 293 42.37 15.39 4.95
N LEU A 294 41.24 16.08 4.80
CA LEU A 294 41.02 17.08 3.76
C LEU A 294 41.28 18.48 4.32
N ASN A 295 41.77 19.39 3.48
CA ASN A 295 41.90 20.79 3.82
C ASN A 295 40.69 21.57 3.27
N ILE A 296 40.03 22.35 4.13
CA ILE A 296 38.83 23.10 3.72
C ILE A 296 39.13 24.14 2.64
N SER A 297 40.36 24.65 2.56
CA SER A 297 40.78 25.58 1.49
C SER A 297 41.01 24.90 0.15
N GLU A 298 41.06 23.56 0.11
CA GLU A 298 41.32 22.76 -1.10
C GLU A 298 40.06 22.12 -1.69
N ILE A 299 38.90 22.42 -1.11
CA ILE A 299 37.61 21.87 -1.54
C ILE A 299 36.64 22.98 -1.92
N THR A 300 35.83 22.70 -2.93
CA THR A 300 34.70 23.52 -3.34
C THR A 300 33.44 22.67 -3.24
N CYS A 301 32.44 23.15 -2.50
CA CYS A 301 31.14 22.50 -2.39
C CYS A 301 30.09 23.33 -3.12
N LEU A 302 29.28 22.68 -3.94
CA LEU A 302 28.14 23.24 -4.62
C LEU A 302 26.87 22.53 -4.16
N TYR A 303 25.78 23.26 -4.02
CA TYR A 303 24.45 22.69 -3.80
C TYR A 303 23.51 23.08 -4.93
N MET A 304 22.56 22.19 -5.22
CA MET A 304 21.51 22.36 -6.21
C MET A 304 20.18 21.99 -5.58
N GLU A 305 19.14 22.76 -5.87
CA GLU A 305 17.78 22.39 -5.55
C GLU A 305 17.34 21.18 -6.38
N ILE A 306 16.56 20.29 -5.78
CA ILE A 306 15.86 19.22 -6.47
C ILE A 306 14.37 19.57 -6.42
N GLY A 307 13.76 19.73 -7.59
CA GLY A 307 12.34 20.02 -7.71
C GLY A 307 11.63 19.03 -8.64
N ARG A 308 10.31 19.05 -8.62
CA ARG A 308 9.50 18.34 -9.60
C ARG A 308 9.49 19.12 -10.92
N SER A 309 9.78 18.45 -12.03
CA SER A 309 9.73 19.08 -13.36
C SER A 309 8.28 19.30 -13.79
N SER A 310 7.90 20.56 -13.98
CA SER A 310 6.57 20.94 -14.50
C SER A 310 6.40 20.63 -15.99
N ALA A 311 7.49 20.43 -16.72
CA ALA A 311 7.47 20.25 -18.18
C ALA A 311 7.10 18.83 -18.64
N SER A 312 7.25 17.81 -17.78
CA SER A 312 7.13 16.41 -18.20
C SER A 312 5.71 15.85 -18.18
N HIS A 313 4.74 16.56 -17.54
CA HIS A 313 3.42 16.02 -17.19
C HIS A 313 3.47 14.58 -16.63
N SER A 314 4.59 14.23 -15.97
CA SER A 314 4.90 12.89 -15.51
C SER A 314 5.33 12.94 -14.06
N ASP A 315 4.87 11.96 -13.28
CA ASP A 315 5.25 11.82 -11.88
C ASP A 315 6.74 11.49 -11.68
N ASN A 316 7.43 11.10 -12.74
CA ASN A 316 8.88 10.88 -12.74
C ASN A 316 9.68 12.12 -13.18
N GLY A 317 8.99 13.25 -13.42
CA GLY A 317 9.62 14.50 -13.80
C GLY A 317 10.46 15.09 -12.68
N VAL A 318 11.78 15.13 -12.85
CA VAL A 318 12.72 15.76 -11.93
C VAL A 318 13.39 16.95 -12.62
N GLY A 319 13.51 18.07 -11.91
CA GLY A 319 14.35 19.21 -12.28
C GLY A 319 15.47 19.41 -11.26
N LEU A 320 16.66 19.77 -11.75
CA LEU A 320 17.76 20.26 -10.92
C LEU A 320 17.92 21.76 -11.13
N GLY A 321 18.01 22.50 -10.02
CA GLY A 321 18.28 23.94 -10.04
C GLY A 321 19.72 24.27 -10.43
N PHE A 322 20.05 25.56 -10.39
CA PHE A 322 21.41 26.04 -10.65
C PHE A 322 22.38 25.65 -9.54
N ASN A 323 23.67 25.61 -9.88
CA ASN A 323 24.73 25.41 -8.89
C ASN A 323 24.89 26.65 -8.03
N HIS A 324 24.81 26.48 -6.72
CA HIS A 324 25.08 27.50 -5.72
C HIS A 324 26.29 27.11 -4.86
N THR A 325 27.21 28.04 -4.62
CA THR A 325 28.38 27.76 -3.79
C THR A 325 28.02 27.66 -2.31
N LEU A 326 28.44 26.56 -1.67
CA LEU A 326 28.44 26.40 -0.22
C LEU A 326 29.80 26.83 0.33
N THR A 327 29.88 28.01 0.94
CA THR A 327 31.13 28.54 1.49
C THR A 327 31.47 27.96 2.87
N ASN A 328 30.53 28.01 3.81
CA ASN A 328 30.68 27.43 5.16
C ASN A 328 29.32 27.04 5.75
N LYS A 329 28.36 27.96 5.67
CA LYS A 329 26.96 27.74 6.01
C LYS A 329 26.04 28.54 5.10
N VAL A 330 24.85 28.03 4.84
CA VAL A 330 23.83 28.71 4.02
C VAL A 330 22.44 28.32 4.50
N GLU A 331 21.50 29.25 4.42
CA GLU A 331 20.08 28.96 4.62
C GLU A 331 19.50 28.38 3.33
N ILE A 332 18.85 27.23 3.43
CA ILE A 332 18.23 26.54 2.31
C ILE A 332 16.74 26.86 2.32
N LYS A 333 16.22 27.27 1.15
CA LYS A 333 14.79 27.63 0.98
C LYS A 333 13.99 26.56 0.26
N SER A 334 14.65 25.56 -0.31
CA SER A 334 14.01 24.43 -0.97
C SER A 334 13.83 23.25 -0.02
N GLU A 335 12.86 22.39 -0.30
CA GLU A 335 12.62 21.17 0.48
C GLU A 335 13.77 20.16 0.33
N PHE A 336 14.41 20.16 -0.83
CA PHE A 336 15.39 19.17 -1.20
C PHE A 336 16.59 19.79 -1.89
N ILE A 337 17.77 19.30 -1.54
CA ILE A 337 19.00 19.64 -2.23
C ILE A 337 19.90 18.43 -2.44
N ARG A 338 20.69 18.53 -3.50
CA ARG A 338 21.89 17.74 -3.73
C ARG A 338 23.11 18.61 -3.46
N VAL A 339 24.12 18.06 -2.80
CA VAL A 339 25.41 18.70 -2.54
C VAL A 339 26.50 17.88 -3.20
N VAL A 340 27.36 18.54 -3.97
CA VAL A 340 28.54 17.93 -4.59
C VAL A 340 29.76 18.71 -4.15
N CYS A 341 30.76 18.01 -3.59
CA CYS A 341 32.05 18.62 -3.27
C CYS A 341 33.16 18.00 -4.11
N SER A 342 34.02 18.88 -4.61
CA SER A 342 35.17 18.56 -5.45
C SER A 342 36.43 19.20 -4.90
N PHE A 343 37.59 18.64 -5.25
CA PHE A 343 38.86 19.33 -5.06
C PHE A 343 38.98 20.54 -6.00
N ILE A 344 39.96 21.41 -5.77
CA ILE A 344 40.26 22.54 -6.67
C ILE A 344 40.50 22.08 -8.13
N ASN A 345 41.01 20.87 -8.33
CA ASN A 345 41.19 20.26 -9.66
C ASN A 345 39.88 19.68 -10.25
N GLU A 346 38.73 20.05 -9.68
CA GLU A 346 37.37 19.65 -10.08
C GLU A 346 37.03 18.16 -9.91
N THR A 347 37.94 17.36 -9.34
CA THR A 347 37.65 15.94 -9.05
C THR A 347 36.61 15.83 -7.94
N LYS A 348 35.42 15.31 -8.26
CA LYS A 348 34.37 15.01 -7.27
C LYS A 348 34.85 13.95 -6.30
N PHE A 349 34.70 14.21 -5.00
CA PHE A 349 35.01 13.25 -3.95
C PHE A 349 33.86 13.05 -2.95
N TYR A 350 32.83 13.90 -2.97
CA TYR A 350 31.69 13.76 -2.09
C TYR A 350 30.40 14.16 -2.76
N GLU A 351 29.34 13.43 -2.42
CA GLU A 351 27.99 13.67 -2.87
C GLU A 351 27.01 13.35 -1.75
N GLY A 352 26.12 14.28 -1.45
CA GLY A 352 25.17 14.17 -0.33
C GLY A 352 23.82 14.80 -0.66
N PHE A 353 22.80 14.36 0.05
CA PHE A 353 21.42 14.79 -0.13
C PHE A 353 20.85 15.22 1.21
N HIS A 354 20.06 16.29 1.21
CA HIS A 354 19.44 16.81 2.42
C HIS A 354 17.98 17.16 2.17
N THR A 355 17.16 16.87 3.18
CA THR A 355 15.74 17.18 3.23
C THR A 355 15.48 18.28 4.26
N PHE A 356 14.51 19.13 3.94
CA PHE A 356 14.03 20.24 4.76
C PHE A 356 12.51 20.28 4.73
N VAL A 357 11.94 20.99 5.70
CA VAL A 357 10.50 21.28 5.76
C VAL A 357 10.37 22.78 5.98
N HIS A 358 9.64 23.43 5.09
CA HIS A 358 9.39 24.87 5.11
C HIS A 358 7.90 25.14 5.17
N ASP A 359 7.52 26.25 5.79
CA ASP A 359 6.17 26.77 5.63
C ASP A 359 5.99 27.26 4.19
N LYS A 360 4.93 26.78 3.52
CA LYS A 360 4.58 27.18 2.16
C LYS A 360 3.46 28.22 2.22
N PRO A 361 3.66 29.48 1.77
CA PRO A 361 2.68 30.55 1.95
C PRO A 361 1.26 30.18 1.51
N GLU A 362 1.12 29.52 0.36
CA GLU A 362 -0.16 29.08 -0.20
C GLU A 362 -0.84 27.99 0.64
N VAL A 363 -0.06 27.11 1.28
CA VAL A 363 -0.58 26.06 2.16
C VAL A 363 -1.03 26.68 3.48
N GLU A 364 -0.20 27.57 4.05
CA GLU A 364 -0.54 28.28 5.29
C GLU A 364 -1.77 29.17 5.12
N GLU A 365 -1.90 29.87 3.99
CA GLU A 365 -3.09 30.66 3.66
C GLU A 365 -4.34 29.78 3.61
N ARG A 366 -4.29 28.64 2.89
CA ARG A 366 -5.39 27.67 2.83
C ARG A 366 -5.75 27.13 4.23
N CYS A 367 -4.75 26.77 5.03
CA CYS A 367 -4.96 26.24 6.37
C CYS A 367 -5.56 27.28 7.33
N ASN A 368 -5.13 28.54 7.26
CA ASN A 368 -5.61 29.61 8.14
C ASN A 368 -7.03 30.08 7.82
N GLN A 369 -7.55 29.79 6.62
CA GLN A 369 -8.95 30.06 6.28
C GLN A 369 -9.91 29.13 7.05
N GLN A 370 -9.44 28.00 7.55
CA GLN A 370 -10.24 27.05 8.32
C GLN A 370 -9.97 27.20 9.81
N ASN A 371 -10.94 27.78 10.54
CA ASN A 371 -10.94 27.81 12.00
C ASN A 371 -11.47 26.48 12.55
N SER A 372 -10.64 25.44 12.61
CA SER A 372 -10.99 24.24 13.37
C SER A 372 -9.79 23.62 14.10
N SER A 373 -10.00 23.37 15.39
CA SER A 373 -9.19 22.46 16.18
C SER A 373 -9.33 21.04 15.63
N GLY A 374 -8.30 20.23 15.76
CA GLY A 374 -8.34 18.83 15.35
C GLY A 374 -7.04 18.12 15.65
N TYR A 375 -7.09 16.79 15.58
CA TYR A 375 -5.93 15.94 15.75
C TYR A 375 -5.18 15.78 14.43
N SER A 376 -3.86 15.85 14.46
CA SER A 376 -3.01 15.41 13.35
C SER A 376 -3.12 13.90 13.18
N VAL A 377 -2.89 13.43 11.96
CA VAL A 377 -2.87 11.99 11.63
C VAL A 377 -1.49 11.66 11.06
N LEU A 378 -0.79 10.73 11.71
CA LEU A 378 0.50 10.21 11.25
C LEU A 378 0.37 8.72 10.93
N ILE A 379 0.38 8.38 9.64
CA ILE A 379 0.36 6.99 9.17
C ILE A 379 1.79 6.59 8.78
N VAL A 380 2.30 5.54 9.41
CA VAL A 380 3.56 4.87 9.05
C VAL A 380 3.25 3.44 8.61
N GLY A 381 3.29 3.22 7.31
CA GLY A 381 3.06 1.93 6.68
C GLY A 381 4.34 1.15 6.42
N ILE A 382 4.27 -0.17 6.61
CA ILE A 382 5.38 -1.10 6.34
C ILE A 382 4.84 -2.24 5.47
N ASP A 383 5.31 -2.30 4.22
CA ASP A 383 4.90 -3.30 3.24
C ASP A 383 5.16 -4.73 3.73
N ALA A 384 4.24 -5.65 3.43
CA ALA A 384 4.37 -7.09 3.68
C ALA A 384 4.55 -7.47 5.16
N MET A 385 4.08 -6.62 6.08
CA MET A 385 4.14 -6.86 7.53
C MET A 385 2.81 -7.37 8.09
N SER A 386 2.75 -8.68 8.36
CA SER A 386 1.64 -9.27 9.12
C SER A 386 1.67 -8.89 10.59
N ARG A 387 0.53 -9.01 11.27
CA ARG A 387 0.43 -8.87 12.72
C ARG A 387 1.47 -9.75 13.43
N MET A 388 1.52 -11.05 13.08
CA MET A 388 2.46 -11.97 13.70
C MET A 388 3.91 -11.66 13.33
N ASN A 389 4.18 -11.18 12.12
CA ASN A 389 5.55 -10.81 11.72
C ASN A 389 6.05 -9.55 12.42
N MET A 390 5.17 -8.59 12.75
CA MET A 390 5.50 -7.46 13.61
C MET A 390 6.05 -7.94 14.96
N HIS A 391 5.37 -8.88 15.62
CA HIS A 391 5.83 -9.45 16.90
C HIS A 391 7.17 -10.20 16.78
N ARG A 392 7.49 -10.74 15.59
CA ARG A 392 8.77 -11.43 15.35
C ARG A 392 9.90 -10.48 14.98
N GLN A 393 9.64 -9.50 14.12
CA GLN A 393 10.66 -8.74 13.40
C GLN A 393 10.75 -7.28 13.85
N LEU A 394 9.73 -6.74 14.51
CA LEU A 394 9.69 -5.36 15.00
C LEU A 394 9.55 -5.32 16.52
N LYS A 395 10.26 -6.19 17.24
CA LYS A 395 10.11 -6.40 18.68
C LYS A 395 10.23 -5.12 19.50
N LYS A 396 11.22 -4.25 19.19
CA LYS A 396 11.46 -3.00 19.91
C LYS A 396 10.35 -2.00 19.63
N THR A 397 9.96 -1.87 18.37
CA THR A 397 8.89 -0.98 17.93
C THR A 397 7.54 -1.40 18.48
N ALA A 398 7.17 -2.69 18.36
CA ALA A 398 5.93 -3.25 18.89
C ALA A 398 5.85 -3.06 20.41
N ARG A 399 6.94 -3.35 21.14
CA ARG A 399 6.99 -3.08 22.59
C ARG A 399 6.76 -1.59 22.88
N TYR A 400 7.42 -0.69 22.15
CA TYR A 400 7.27 0.74 22.39
C TYR A 400 5.84 1.23 22.12
N LEU A 401 5.27 0.87 20.97
CA LEU A 401 3.90 1.24 20.61
C LEU A 401 2.88 0.70 21.64
N LEU A 402 2.96 -0.59 21.96
CA LEU A 402 1.94 -1.25 22.78
C LEU A 402 2.10 -1.00 24.30
N LYS A 403 3.33 -0.75 24.78
CA LYS A 403 3.60 -0.60 26.23
C LYS A 403 3.89 0.84 26.64
N ASP A 404 4.66 1.58 25.83
CA ASP A 404 5.05 2.96 26.17
C ASP A 404 4.05 3.99 25.61
N MET A 405 3.40 3.72 24.48
CA MET A 405 2.38 4.60 23.88
C MET A 405 0.94 4.11 24.08
N GLU A 406 0.74 2.98 24.75
CA GLU A 406 -0.57 2.37 25.00
C GLU A 406 -1.44 2.21 23.74
N ALA A 407 -0.79 1.94 22.61
CA ALA A 407 -1.46 1.81 21.33
C ALA A 407 -2.36 0.56 21.28
N VAL A 408 -3.49 0.68 20.59
CA VAL A 408 -4.46 -0.40 20.40
C VAL A 408 -4.05 -1.24 19.20
N GLU A 409 -3.82 -2.53 19.43
CA GLU A 409 -3.60 -3.50 18.35
C GLU A 409 -4.94 -4.01 17.83
N MET A 410 -5.16 -3.91 16.52
CA MET A 410 -6.39 -4.38 15.87
C MET A 410 -6.20 -5.83 15.43
N TYR A 411 -6.67 -6.78 16.25
CA TYR A 411 -6.42 -8.21 16.07
C TYR A 411 -7.12 -8.80 14.84
N GLY A 412 -8.27 -8.24 14.45
CA GLY A 412 -9.07 -8.67 13.31
C GLY A 412 -8.90 -7.84 12.04
N PHE A 413 -7.80 -7.08 11.90
CA PHE A 413 -7.54 -6.30 10.68
C PHE A 413 -7.23 -7.22 9.50
N ASN A 414 -8.19 -7.32 8.58
CA ASN A 414 -8.16 -8.21 7.43
C ASN A 414 -7.97 -7.40 6.15
N LYS A 415 -7.07 -7.87 5.29
CA LYS A 415 -6.88 -7.29 3.96
C LYS A 415 -8.08 -7.60 3.05
N VAL A 416 -8.22 -6.85 1.96
CA VAL A 416 -9.32 -7.04 0.98
C VAL A 416 -8.80 -7.35 -0.43
N GLY A 417 -7.48 -7.31 -0.63
CA GLY A 417 -6.86 -7.53 -1.93
C GLY A 417 -5.54 -8.29 -1.88
N ASP A 418 -5.02 -8.62 -3.06
CA ASP A 418 -3.81 -9.44 -3.21
C ASP A 418 -2.55 -8.68 -2.76
N ASN A 419 -2.27 -7.51 -3.33
CA ASN A 419 -1.04 -6.73 -3.10
C ASN A 419 -1.33 -5.36 -2.46
N THR A 420 -0.31 -4.50 -2.39
CA THR A 420 -0.35 -3.15 -1.84
C THR A 420 -1.45 -2.27 -2.42
N PHE A 421 -1.54 -2.17 -3.74
CA PHE A 421 -2.49 -1.25 -4.39
C PHE A 421 -3.96 -1.52 -4.02
N PRO A 422 -4.53 -2.74 -4.15
CA PRO A 422 -5.92 -3.01 -3.79
C PRO A 422 -6.19 -3.00 -2.28
N ASN A 423 -5.17 -2.93 -1.41
CA ASN A 423 -5.37 -2.74 0.03
C ASN A 423 -5.26 -1.27 0.46
N LEU A 424 -4.43 -0.48 -0.22
CA LEU A 424 -4.29 0.95 0.06
C LEU A 424 -5.33 1.82 -0.65
N MET A 425 -5.88 1.39 -1.79
CA MET A 425 -6.96 2.14 -2.45
C MET A 425 -8.23 2.21 -1.60
N PRO A 426 -8.71 1.11 -0.98
CA PRO A 426 -9.77 1.14 0.02
C PRO A 426 -9.49 2.07 1.20
N LEU A 427 -8.28 2.03 1.76
CA LEU A 427 -7.87 2.92 2.86
C LEU A 427 -7.94 4.39 2.47
N LEU A 428 -7.45 4.73 1.28
CA LEU A 428 -7.24 6.12 0.92
C LEU A 428 -8.40 6.72 0.14
N THR A 429 -9.27 5.92 -0.47
CA THR A 429 -10.41 6.43 -1.27
C THR A 429 -11.75 5.88 -0.82
N GLY A 430 -11.75 4.82 -0.02
CA GLY A 430 -12.95 4.07 0.33
C GLY A 430 -13.43 3.11 -0.76
N TYR A 431 -12.76 3.03 -1.91
CA TYR A 431 -13.13 2.17 -3.04
C TYR A 431 -12.19 0.98 -3.24
N ASP A 432 -12.77 -0.14 -3.67
CA ASP A 432 -12.06 -1.31 -4.18
C ASP A 432 -11.39 -1.00 -5.54
N GLU A 433 -10.29 -1.68 -5.88
CA GLU A 433 -9.61 -1.51 -7.16
C GLU A 433 -10.54 -1.69 -8.37
N ARG A 434 -11.50 -2.63 -8.29
CA ARG A 434 -12.50 -2.93 -9.34
C ARG A 434 -13.47 -1.78 -9.57
N GLU A 435 -13.75 -0.99 -8.54
CA GLU A 435 -14.69 0.12 -8.57
C GLU A 435 -14.07 1.37 -9.21
N LEU A 436 -12.75 1.53 -9.13
CA LEU A 436 -12.05 2.74 -9.57
C LEU A 436 -12.35 3.16 -11.01
N GLN A 437 -12.62 2.21 -11.91
CA GLN A 437 -12.94 2.49 -13.31
C GLN A 437 -14.23 3.28 -13.52
N TYR A 438 -15.16 3.19 -12.56
CA TYR A 438 -16.44 3.90 -12.57
C TYR A 438 -16.36 5.24 -11.82
N VAL A 439 -15.29 5.44 -11.03
CA VAL A 439 -15.11 6.62 -10.18
C VAL A 439 -14.11 7.59 -10.77
N CYS A 440 -12.86 7.16 -10.93
CA CYS A 440 -11.74 8.09 -11.15
C CYS A 440 -10.60 7.56 -12.03
N TRP A 441 -10.37 6.26 -12.08
CA TRP A 441 -9.17 5.68 -12.68
C TRP A 441 -9.44 4.38 -13.41
N ASN A 442 -9.05 4.32 -14.68
CA ASN A 442 -9.20 3.14 -15.52
C ASN A 442 -7.81 2.59 -15.89
N ALA A 443 -7.51 1.40 -15.38
CA ALA A 443 -6.22 0.72 -15.57
C ALA A 443 -5.84 0.54 -17.05
N SER A 444 -6.81 0.29 -17.93
CA SER A 444 -6.58 0.06 -19.36
C SER A 444 -6.18 1.33 -20.12
N LYS A 445 -6.47 2.52 -19.57
CA LYS A 445 -6.21 3.81 -20.23
C LYS A 445 -4.89 4.46 -19.84
N LYS A 446 -4.11 3.86 -18.93
CA LYS A 446 -2.86 4.45 -18.38
C LYS A 446 -3.03 5.90 -17.89
N ASN A 447 -4.24 6.25 -17.44
CA ASN A 447 -4.52 7.58 -16.91
C ASN A 447 -3.83 7.74 -15.55
N PRO A 448 -3.48 8.97 -15.16
CA PRO A 448 -2.95 9.23 -13.84
C PRO A 448 -4.09 9.23 -12.80
N LEU A 449 -3.72 9.15 -11.53
CA LEU A 449 -4.65 8.97 -10.40
C LEU A 449 -5.22 10.30 -9.87
N ASP A 450 -4.89 11.44 -10.51
CA ASP A 450 -5.27 12.79 -10.06
C ASP A 450 -6.78 12.98 -9.86
N LYS A 451 -7.63 12.21 -10.52
CA LYS A 451 -9.09 12.31 -10.39
C LYS A 451 -9.65 11.63 -9.14
N CYS A 452 -8.89 10.73 -8.51
CA CYS A 452 -9.39 9.99 -7.35
C CYS A 452 -9.48 10.88 -6.12
N ASN A 453 -10.54 10.72 -5.34
CA ASN A 453 -10.80 11.52 -4.15
C ASN A 453 -10.06 10.93 -2.93
N PHE A 454 -8.73 10.97 -2.97
CA PHE A 454 -7.88 10.49 -1.89
C PHE A 454 -8.13 11.24 -0.58
N ALA A 455 -7.99 10.54 0.55
CA ALA A 455 -8.22 11.06 1.90
C ALA A 455 -7.44 12.34 2.15
N TRP A 456 -6.17 12.41 1.74
CA TRP A 456 -5.37 13.62 1.87
C TRP A 456 -6.00 14.85 1.20
N LYS A 457 -6.78 14.71 0.12
CA LYS A 457 -7.51 15.84 -0.47
C LYS A 457 -8.61 16.36 0.45
N GLN A 458 -9.30 15.48 1.16
CA GLN A 458 -10.34 15.88 2.12
C GLN A 458 -9.71 16.54 3.36
N PHE A 459 -8.61 15.98 3.86
CA PHE A 459 -7.81 16.63 4.92
C PHE A 459 -7.28 18.01 4.47
N ALA A 460 -6.75 18.13 3.26
CA ALA A 460 -6.28 19.42 2.73
C ALA A 460 -7.40 20.47 2.66
N LYS A 461 -8.60 20.08 2.22
CA LYS A 461 -9.78 20.95 2.19
C LYS A 461 -10.21 21.40 3.58
N ASP A 462 -10.06 20.54 4.60
CA ASP A 462 -10.31 20.89 5.99
C ASP A 462 -9.14 21.67 6.64
N GLY A 463 -8.16 22.13 5.86
CA GLY A 463 -7.08 22.97 6.37
C GLY A 463 -5.95 22.20 7.05
N TYR A 464 -5.76 20.92 6.70
CA TYR A 464 -4.57 20.17 7.08
C TYR A 464 -3.43 20.37 6.08
N ARG A 465 -2.20 20.26 6.59
CA ARG A 465 -1.00 20.09 5.76
C ARG A 465 -0.85 18.64 5.39
N THR A 466 -0.64 18.35 4.11
CA THR A 466 -0.62 16.97 3.62
C THR A 466 0.77 16.53 3.21
N PHE A 467 1.12 15.31 3.59
CA PHE A 467 2.45 14.74 3.38
C PHE A 467 2.36 13.33 2.82
N TYR A 468 3.18 13.04 1.79
CA TYR A 468 3.34 11.70 1.26
C TYR A 468 4.82 11.40 0.95
N ALA A 469 5.35 10.35 1.58
CA ALA A 469 6.69 9.83 1.33
C ALA A 469 6.71 8.30 1.18
N GLU A 470 7.42 7.83 0.16
CA GLU A 470 7.59 6.40 -0.10
C GLU A 470 9.00 6.13 -0.66
N ASP A 471 9.64 5.05 -0.19
CA ASP A 471 10.93 4.57 -0.71
C ASP A 471 10.78 3.68 -1.95
N SER A 472 11.88 3.12 -2.48
CA SER A 472 11.85 2.20 -3.62
C SER A 472 11.05 2.74 -4.83
N PRO A 473 11.37 3.95 -5.35
CA PRO A 473 10.53 4.70 -6.30
C PRO A 473 10.23 4.00 -7.63
N HIS A 474 10.98 2.96 -8.00
CA HIS A 474 10.73 2.11 -9.17
C HIS A 474 9.53 1.18 -9.02
N MET A 475 9.17 0.81 -7.79
CA MET A 475 8.08 -0.10 -7.46
C MET A 475 7.07 0.48 -6.47
N SER A 476 7.17 1.79 -6.19
CA SER A 476 6.25 2.50 -5.31
C SER A 476 4.78 2.33 -5.73
N THR A 477 3.91 2.30 -4.73
CA THR A 477 2.49 1.94 -4.79
C THR A 477 1.75 2.50 -6.01
N PHE A 478 1.88 3.80 -6.28
CA PHE A 478 1.11 4.49 -7.32
C PHE A 478 1.83 4.58 -8.67
N ASN A 479 3.06 4.07 -8.79
CA ASN A 479 3.89 4.23 -9.99
C ASN A 479 4.32 2.91 -10.62
N TYR A 480 4.28 1.78 -9.89
CA TYR A 480 4.57 0.48 -10.49
C TYR A 480 3.56 0.14 -11.61
N LEU A 481 4.05 0.19 -12.86
CA LEU A 481 3.27 0.01 -14.09
C LEU A 481 2.06 0.96 -14.21
N LYS A 482 2.10 2.09 -13.53
CA LYS A 482 1.04 3.13 -13.50
C LYS A 482 1.65 4.49 -13.81
N ALA A 483 0.83 5.44 -14.25
CA ALA A 483 1.28 6.79 -14.55
C ALA A 483 1.62 7.62 -13.30
N GLY A 484 1.15 7.20 -12.11
CA GLY A 484 1.24 8.01 -10.90
C GLY A 484 0.31 9.21 -10.98
N PHE A 485 0.82 10.36 -10.59
CA PHE A 485 0.11 11.64 -10.59
C PHE A 485 0.70 12.61 -11.61
N ASN A 486 -0.15 13.39 -12.30
CA ASN A 486 0.30 14.49 -13.13
C ASN A 486 0.60 15.76 -12.30
N TYR A 487 -0.18 15.98 -11.24
CA TYR A 487 0.00 17.06 -10.28
C TYR A 487 0.53 16.51 -8.96
N GLN A 488 1.07 17.38 -8.12
CA GLN A 488 1.57 16.96 -6.81
C GLN A 488 0.38 16.52 -5.93
N PRO A 489 0.36 15.27 -5.42
CA PRO A 489 -0.82 14.75 -4.73
C PRO A 489 -1.02 15.35 -3.33
N THR A 490 0.06 15.81 -2.71
CA THR A 490 0.13 16.37 -1.35
C THR A 490 0.96 17.64 -1.33
N ASP A 491 0.83 18.45 -0.28
CA ASP A 491 1.61 19.69 -0.12
C ASP A 491 3.11 19.41 -0.03
N TYR A 492 3.49 18.32 0.65
CA TYR A 492 4.87 17.83 0.78
C TYR A 492 4.94 16.44 0.13
N TYR A 493 5.72 16.31 -0.96
CA TYR A 493 5.77 15.08 -1.76
C TYR A 493 7.21 14.62 -2.05
N PHE A 494 7.54 13.41 -1.60
CA PHE A 494 8.92 12.91 -1.56
C PHE A 494 9.50 12.44 -2.91
N ARG A 495 8.64 12.05 -3.86
CA ARG A 495 9.02 11.21 -5.02
C ARG A 495 10.23 11.72 -5.81
N HIS A 496 10.23 13.00 -6.15
CA HIS A 496 11.29 13.59 -6.99
C HIS A 496 12.65 13.60 -6.29
N PHE A 497 12.67 13.68 -4.95
CA PHE A 497 13.89 13.57 -4.17
C PHE A 497 14.46 12.14 -4.20
N ILE A 498 13.62 11.15 -3.85
CA ILE A 498 14.09 9.76 -3.75
C ILE A 498 14.46 9.19 -5.12
N LEU A 499 13.80 9.59 -6.21
CA LEU A 499 14.19 9.23 -7.58
C LEU A 499 15.65 9.60 -7.87
N VAL A 500 16.06 10.82 -7.53
CA VAL A 500 17.44 11.29 -7.77
C VAL A 500 18.41 10.64 -6.80
N MET A 501 18.04 10.55 -5.52
CA MET A 501 18.89 10.00 -4.49
C MET A 501 19.18 8.52 -4.72
N GLU A 502 18.17 7.69 -5.02
CA GLU A 502 18.34 6.26 -5.35
C GLU A 502 19.14 6.11 -6.65
N GLN A 503 18.85 6.90 -7.69
CA GLN A 503 19.60 6.84 -8.97
C GLN A 503 21.10 7.10 -8.79
N ILE A 504 21.48 8.00 -7.89
CA ILE A 504 22.86 8.44 -7.70
C ILE A 504 23.59 7.65 -6.61
N LEU A 505 22.92 7.39 -5.49
CA LEU A 505 23.52 6.79 -4.28
C LEU A 505 23.00 5.39 -3.97
N GLY A 506 22.03 4.86 -4.72
CA GLY A 506 21.47 3.53 -4.54
C GLY A 506 22.56 2.47 -4.62
N VAL A 507 22.81 1.82 -3.48
CA VAL A 507 23.80 0.75 -3.32
C VAL A 507 23.17 -0.43 -2.59
N LYS A 508 23.78 -1.62 -2.75
CA LYS A 508 23.31 -2.86 -2.12
C LYS A 508 21.85 -3.16 -2.49
N LYS A 509 21.62 -3.49 -3.76
CA LYS A 509 20.33 -3.97 -4.23
C LYS A 509 20.05 -5.38 -3.71
N LEU A 510 18.95 -5.56 -3.00
CA LEU A 510 18.47 -6.87 -2.55
C LEU A 510 17.18 -7.18 -3.30
N LEU A 511 17.24 -8.16 -4.21
CA LEU A 511 16.13 -8.47 -5.11
C LEU A 511 15.59 -7.20 -5.81
N ASN A 512 14.38 -6.76 -5.48
CA ASN A 512 13.71 -5.68 -6.19
C ASN A 512 14.12 -4.27 -5.70
N THR A 513 14.66 -4.14 -4.49
CA THR A 513 14.83 -2.85 -3.80
C THR A 513 16.30 -2.48 -3.57
N TYR A 514 16.61 -1.18 -3.59
CA TYR A 514 17.84 -0.66 -3.01
C TYR A 514 17.60 -0.43 -1.52
N VAL A 515 18.36 -1.12 -0.66
CA VAL A 515 18.16 -0.99 0.79
C VAL A 515 19.05 0.09 1.42
N CYS A 516 20.04 0.56 0.67
CA CYS A 516 20.97 1.61 1.09
C CYS A 516 21.11 2.68 0.00
N VAL A 517 21.17 3.93 0.43
CA VAL A 517 21.51 5.09 -0.40
C VAL A 517 22.73 5.79 0.21
N GLY A 518 23.90 5.43 -0.29
CA GLY A 518 25.18 5.79 0.30
C GLY A 518 25.39 5.11 1.66
N ASN A 519 25.62 5.90 2.70
CA ASN A 519 25.95 5.41 4.04
C ASN A 519 24.73 5.25 4.97
N ILE A 520 23.50 5.42 4.46
CA ILE A 520 22.25 5.30 5.21
C ILE A 520 21.26 4.39 4.46
N SER A 521 20.28 3.83 5.17
CA SER A 521 19.21 3.05 4.54
C SER A 521 18.14 3.96 3.96
N GLU A 522 17.47 3.55 2.88
CA GLU A 522 16.33 4.31 2.33
C GLU A 522 15.21 4.47 3.36
N THR A 523 14.95 3.42 4.15
CA THR A 523 14.05 3.48 5.31
C THR A 523 14.40 4.65 6.23
N ALA A 524 15.67 4.84 6.58
CA ALA A 524 16.08 5.97 7.44
C ALA A 524 15.81 7.32 6.78
N VAL A 525 15.91 7.43 5.45
CA VAL A 525 15.64 8.68 4.72
C VAL A 525 14.16 9.06 4.82
N VAL A 526 13.25 8.13 4.53
CA VAL A 526 11.79 8.36 4.64
C VAL A 526 11.39 8.70 6.07
N LEU A 527 11.85 7.92 7.05
CA LEU A 527 11.52 8.14 8.46
C LEU A 527 12.08 9.48 8.97
N ARG A 528 13.28 9.88 8.54
CA ARG A 528 13.85 11.18 8.92
C ARG A 528 13.03 12.36 8.39
N TRP A 529 12.59 12.33 7.13
CA TRP A 529 11.76 13.43 6.60
C TRP A 529 10.37 13.44 7.23
N THR A 530 9.83 12.27 7.55
CA THR A 530 8.59 12.12 8.34
C THR A 530 8.76 12.75 9.73
N GLU A 531 9.88 12.48 10.42
CA GLU A 531 10.20 13.06 11.73
C GLU A 531 10.29 14.59 11.67
N GLN A 532 11.00 15.11 10.67
CA GLN A 532 11.14 16.55 10.42
C GLN A 532 9.77 17.20 10.20
N PHE A 533 8.93 16.61 9.37
CA PHE A 533 7.59 17.13 9.06
C PHE A 533 6.70 17.17 10.29
N ALA A 534 6.55 16.04 10.99
CA ALA A 534 5.72 15.95 12.19
C ALA A 534 6.22 16.89 13.31
N SER A 535 7.53 17.02 13.49
CA SER A 535 8.11 17.92 14.49
C SER A 535 7.90 19.40 14.15
N HIS A 536 8.03 19.78 12.87
CA HIS A 536 7.86 21.16 12.40
C HIS A 536 6.40 21.63 12.50
N PHE A 537 5.45 20.72 12.33
CA PHE A 537 4.02 20.99 12.43
C PHE A 537 3.37 20.47 13.72
N LYS A 538 4.13 20.23 14.79
CA LYS A 538 3.60 19.67 16.04
C LYS A 538 2.40 20.41 16.63
N ASP A 539 2.34 21.73 16.44
CA ASP A 539 1.29 22.61 16.96
C ASP A 539 0.25 22.98 15.88
N ARG A 540 0.33 22.38 14.68
CA ARG A 540 -0.50 22.71 13.52
C ARG A 540 -0.95 21.42 12.81
N LYS A 541 -2.27 21.23 12.70
CA LYS A 541 -2.84 19.98 12.19
C LYS A 541 -2.29 19.55 10.81
N TYR A 542 -1.95 18.28 10.68
CA TYR A 542 -1.41 17.67 9.46
C TYR A 542 -1.94 16.25 9.23
N PHE A 543 -1.93 15.81 7.98
CA PHE A 543 -2.19 14.43 7.56
C PHE A 543 -0.93 13.92 6.86
N SER A 544 -0.32 12.88 7.40
CA SER A 544 0.91 12.29 6.89
C SER A 544 0.71 10.84 6.53
N PHE A 545 1.14 10.46 5.33
CA PHE A 545 1.18 9.10 4.83
C PHE A 545 2.60 8.74 4.41
N SER A 546 3.29 7.95 5.24
CA SER A 546 4.64 7.44 4.95
C SER A 546 4.58 5.94 4.69
N TRP A 547 5.16 5.46 3.60
CA TRP A 547 5.14 4.05 3.22
C TRP A 547 6.55 3.51 3.00
N ILE A 548 6.90 2.38 3.63
CA ILE A 548 8.24 1.79 3.57
C ILE A 548 8.16 0.37 3.01
N ASN A 549 8.86 0.15 1.90
CA ASN A 549 8.91 -1.10 1.15
C ASN A 549 10.23 -1.87 1.36
N GLY A 550 11.35 -1.13 1.45
CA GLY A 550 12.67 -1.61 1.01
C GLY A 550 13.14 -2.96 1.56
N LEU A 551 12.90 -3.26 2.84
CA LEU A 551 13.43 -4.49 3.47
C LEU A 551 12.39 -5.60 3.61
N THR A 552 11.11 -5.28 3.72
CA THR A 552 10.09 -6.24 4.14
C THR A 552 9.29 -6.79 2.96
N HIS A 553 9.19 -6.05 1.86
CA HIS A 553 8.46 -6.48 0.65
C HIS A 553 8.92 -7.87 0.16
N ASP A 554 10.22 -8.08 0.03
CA ASP A 554 10.79 -9.34 -0.52
C ASP A 554 11.21 -10.36 0.56
N PHE A 555 11.30 -9.96 1.83
CA PHE A 555 11.95 -10.76 2.88
C PHE A 555 11.20 -10.79 4.20
N LEU A 556 10.75 -11.99 4.59
CA LEU A 556 10.08 -12.25 5.87
C LEU A 556 10.86 -11.73 7.10
N ASN A 557 12.19 -11.90 7.11
CA ASN A 557 13.05 -11.75 8.29
C ASN A 557 13.89 -10.47 8.33
N LYS A 558 13.71 -9.54 7.40
CA LYS A 558 14.56 -8.34 7.30
C LYS A 558 14.05 -7.14 8.09
N GLY A 559 12.81 -7.19 8.59
CA GLY A 559 12.26 -6.15 9.47
C GLY A 559 13.14 -5.90 10.70
N SER A 560 13.72 -6.95 11.30
CA SER A 560 14.58 -6.81 12.49
C SER A 560 15.86 -6.02 12.23
N ALA A 561 16.33 -5.94 10.98
CA ALA A 561 17.50 -5.17 10.63
C ALA A 561 17.29 -3.65 10.78
N VAL A 562 16.03 -3.19 10.78
CA VAL A 562 15.65 -1.77 10.85
C VAL A 562 14.64 -1.44 11.94
N ASP A 563 14.24 -2.41 12.77
CA ASP A 563 13.35 -2.21 13.92
C ASP A 563 13.74 -1.01 14.80
N HIS A 564 15.05 -0.85 15.07
CA HIS A 564 15.58 0.26 15.85
C HIS A 564 15.33 1.65 15.24
N LEU A 565 15.13 1.75 13.93
CA LEU A 565 14.84 3.03 13.26
C LEU A 565 13.39 3.48 13.51
N TYR A 566 12.44 2.54 13.46
CA TYR A 566 11.04 2.82 13.77
C TYR A 566 10.85 3.13 15.26
N GLU A 567 11.45 2.34 16.15
CA GLU A 567 11.45 2.65 17.59
C GLU A 567 11.99 4.06 17.85
N LYS A 568 13.13 4.41 17.23
CA LYS A 568 13.74 5.72 17.39
C LYS A 568 12.84 6.85 16.88
N LEU A 569 12.19 6.69 15.73
CA LEU A 569 11.24 7.66 15.20
C LEU A 569 10.16 7.99 16.23
N PHE A 570 9.46 6.96 16.74
CA PHE A 570 8.36 7.18 17.68
C PHE A 570 8.85 7.75 19.02
N ARG A 571 10.01 7.30 19.53
CA ARG A 571 10.64 7.90 20.72
C ARG A 571 10.96 9.37 20.52
N ASN A 572 11.53 9.74 19.39
CA ASN A 572 11.89 11.13 19.11
C ASN A 572 10.65 12.02 19.00
N LEU A 573 9.62 11.57 18.29
CA LEU A 573 8.36 12.31 18.15
C LEU A 573 7.62 12.44 19.48
N HIS A 574 7.62 11.39 20.30
CA HIS A 574 7.01 11.45 21.64
C HIS A 574 7.77 12.43 22.54
N THR A 575 9.10 12.31 22.64
CA THR A 575 9.91 13.16 23.53
C THR A 575 9.96 14.62 23.12
N SER A 576 9.80 14.94 21.84
CA SER A 576 9.73 16.32 21.35
C SER A 576 8.36 17.00 21.56
N GLY A 577 7.35 16.23 21.97
CA GLY A 577 5.96 16.66 22.07
C GLY A 577 5.20 16.67 20.74
N ALA A 578 5.79 16.19 19.65
CA ALA A 578 5.15 16.12 18.33
C ALA A 578 3.95 15.16 18.27
N LEU A 579 3.83 14.26 19.26
CA LEU A 579 2.68 13.36 19.37
C LEU A 579 1.55 13.85 20.29
N ASN A 580 1.68 15.03 20.93
CA ASN A 580 0.71 15.48 21.94
C ASN A 580 -0.71 15.66 21.38
N LYS A 581 -0.84 16.00 20.09
CA LYS A 581 -2.12 16.14 19.38
C LYS A 581 -2.16 15.31 18.09
N THR A 582 -1.51 14.16 18.09
CA THR A 582 -1.36 13.32 16.89
C THR A 582 -1.90 11.91 17.15
N ILE A 583 -2.86 11.48 16.34
CA ILE A 583 -3.26 10.09 16.20
C ILE A 583 -2.20 9.38 15.35
N VAL A 584 -1.55 8.36 15.90
CA VAL A 584 -0.52 7.59 15.21
C VAL A 584 -1.11 6.26 14.75
N ILE A 585 -0.97 5.95 13.47
CA ILE A 585 -1.41 4.70 12.86
C ILE A 585 -0.18 4.02 12.28
N VAL A 586 0.11 2.79 12.72
CA VAL A 586 1.19 1.95 12.20
C VAL A 586 0.57 0.70 11.60
N MET A 587 0.81 0.44 10.32
CA MET A 587 0.09 -0.63 9.63
C MET A 587 0.88 -1.35 8.55
N GLY A 588 0.46 -2.56 8.22
CA GLY A 588 0.79 -3.24 6.96
C GLY A 588 -0.41 -3.22 6.01
N ASP A 589 -0.17 -3.50 4.74
CA ASP A 589 -1.17 -3.71 3.69
C ASP A 589 -1.55 -5.18 3.52
N HIS A 590 -0.54 -6.05 3.64
CA HIS A 590 -0.64 -7.51 3.67
C HIS A 590 0.54 -8.08 4.46
N GLY A 591 0.57 -9.38 4.71
CA GLY A 591 1.79 -10.07 5.14
C GLY A 591 2.65 -10.54 3.96
N MET A 592 3.54 -11.50 4.19
CA MET A 592 4.47 -11.97 3.16
C MET A 592 3.75 -12.72 2.03
N ARG A 593 3.68 -12.14 0.83
CA ARG A 593 2.92 -12.70 -0.32
C ARG A 593 3.52 -13.97 -0.94
N TRP A 594 4.84 -14.13 -0.87
CA TRP A 594 5.56 -15.27 -1.45
C TRP A 594 6.64 -15.83 -0.54
N GLY A 595 7.25 -16.93 -0.97
CA GLY A 595 8.36 -17.57 -0.26
C GLY A 595 7.90 -18.81 0.48
N SER A 596 8.84 -19.42 1.21
CA SER A 596 8.66 -20.75 1.78
C SER A 596 7.58 -20.81 2.87
N ILE A 597 7.39 -19.73 3.62
CA ILE A 597 6.34 -19.64 4.66
C ILE A 597 4.92 -19.72 4.06
N ARG A 598 4.70 -19.18 2.85
CA ARG A 598 3.41 -19.21 2.13
C ARG A 598 2.98 -20.60 1.67
N LYS A 599 3.86 -21.60 1.77
CA LYS A 599 3.51 -23.01 1.57
C LYS A 599 2.78 -23.61 2.79
N THR A 600 2.74 -22.90 3.92
CA THR A 600 2.09 -23.36 5.16
C THR A 600 0.74 -22.68 5.35
N TYR A 601 -0.20 -23.32 6.07
CA TYR A 601 -1.46 -22.70 6.45
C TYR A 601 -1.27 -21.39 7.22
N ILE A 602 -0.36 -21.36 8.20
CA ILE A 602 -0.09 -20.17 9.03
C ILE A 602 0.43 -19.01 8.18
N GLY A 603 1.38 -19.28 7.28
CA GLY A 603 1.87 -18.26 6.36
C GLY A 603 0.79 -17.71 5.44
N ARG A 604 -0.23 -18.51 5.13
CA ARG A 604 -1.36 -18.05 4.32
C ARG A 604 -2.37 -17.23 5.11
N LEU A 605 -2.65 -17.64 6.34
CA LEU A 605 -3.48 -16.88 7.27
C LEU A 605 -2.86 -15.52 7.61
N GLU A 606 -1.58 -15.48 7.99
CA GLU A 606 -0.94 -14.23 8.42
C GLU A 606 -0.78 -13.22 7.30
N GLU A 607 -0.69 -13.70 6.06
CA GLU A 607 -0.62 -12.83 4.89
C GLU A 607 -1.91 -12.05 4.68
N ARG A 608 -3.05 -12.61 5.11
CA ARG A 608 -4.37 -11.98 5.09
C ARG A 608 -4.63 -11.08 6.31
N LEU A 609 -3.79 -11.18 7.36
CA LEU A 609 -3.87 -10.44 8.62
C LEU A 609 -2.67 -9.49 8.79
N PRO A 610 -2.63 -8.37 8.05
CA PRO A 610 -1.64 -7.32 8.25
C PRO A 610 -1.67 -6.76 9.68
N MET A 611 -0.57 -6.16 10.12
CA MET A 611 -0.58 -5.42 11.39
C MET A 611 -1.41 -4.13 11.25
N LEU A 612 -2.11 -3.74 12.32
CA LEU A 612 -2.67 -2.40 12.48
C LEU A 612 -2.62 -2.04 13.97
N VAL A 613 -1.95 -0.94 14.27
CA VAL A 613 -1.76 -0.42 15.63
C VAL A 613 -2.09 1.07 15.63
N ILE A 614 -2.97 1.49 16.53
CA ILE A 614 -3.48 2.86 16.60
C ILE A 614 -3.21 3.44 17.99
N ALA A 615 -2.37 4.47 18.08
CA ALA A 615 -2.13 5.21 19.31
C ALA A 615 -2.93 6.52 19.30
N LEU A 616 -3.75 6.71 20.33
CA LEU A 616 -4.49 7.94 20.55
C LEU A 616 -3.68 8.84 21.51
N PRO A 617 -3.55 10.15 21.23
CA PRO A 617 -2.86 11.04 22.16
C PRO A 617 -3.66 11.17 23.47
N PRO A 618 -3.01 11.45 24.62
CA PRO A 618 -3.69 11.50 25.91
C PRO A 618 -4.87 12.49 25.99
N GLU A 619 -4.83 13.57 25.21
CA GLU A 619 -5.93 14.54 25.12
C GLU A 619 -7.15 13.95 24.41
N PHE A 620 -6.97 13.11 23.39
CA PHE A 620 -8.08 12.44 22.69
C PHE A 620 -8.88 11.55 23.64
N ASN A 621 -8.19 10.79 24.50
CA ASN A 621 -8.87 9.94 25.48
C ASN A 621 -9.70 10.73 26.50
N LYS A 622 -9.39 12.02 26.71
CA LYS A 622 -10.13 12.91 27.61
C LYS A 622 -11.29 13.61 26.89
N GLU A 623 -11.06 14.08 25.67
CA GLU A 623 -12.02 14.83 24.87
C GLU A 623 -13.05 13.94 24.18
N HIS A 624 -12.63 12.74 23.74
CA HIS A 624 -13.42 11.76 22.98
C HIS A 624 -13.38 10.35 23.64
N PRO A 625 -13.80 10.21 24.91
CA PRO A 625 -13.73 8.95 25.64
C PRO A 625 -14.63 7.85 25.04
N THR A 626 -15.72 8.22 24.37
CA THR A 626 -16.64 7.28 23.72
C THR A 626 -15.97 6.62 22.52
N GLU A 627 -15.32 7.42 21.69
CA GLU A 627 -14.56 7.03 20.51
C GLU A 627 -13.36 6.18 20.89
N ALA A 628 -12.63 6.57 21.94
CA ALA A 628 -11.51 5.79 22.48
C ALA A 628 -11.95 4.41 23.00
N LYS A 629 -13.10 4.35 23.70
CA LYS A 629 -13.68 3.09 24.17
C LYS A 629 -14.15 2.21 23.00
N ALA A 630 -14.75 2.81 21.96
CA ALA A 630 -15.15 2.09 20.76
C ALA A 630 -13.92 1.51 20.04
N LEU A 631 -12.82 2.25 19.92
CA LEU A 631 -11.57 1.72 19.35
C LEU A 631 -11.08 0.48 20.11
N GLN A 632 -11.08 0.54 21.45
CA GLN A 632 -10.69 -0.60 22.28
C GLN A 632 -11.62 -1.80 22.10
N LEU A 633 -12.94 -1.58 22.05
CA LEU A 633 -13.92 -2.63 21.76
C LEU A 633 -13.66 -3.27 20.38
N ASN A 634 -13.41 -2.44 19.38
CA ASN A 634 -13.21 -2.85 18.00
C ASN A 634 -11.88 -3.57 17.75
N SER A 635 -10.95 -3.54 18.71
CA SER A 635 -9.69 -4.31 18.62
C SER A 635 -9.92 -5.80 18.38
N HIS A 636 -11.03 -6.35 18.88
CA HIS A 636 -11.45 -7.74 18.74
C HIS A 636 -12.63 -7.93 17.77
N ARG A 637 -12.81 -7.02 16.80
CA ARG A 637 -13.80 -7.11 15.73
C ARG A 637 -13.14 -7.32 14.37
N LEU A 638 -13.89 -7.86 13.41
CA LEU A 638 -13.47 -7.91 12.01
C LEU A 638 -13.47 -6.50 11.43
N VAL A 639 -12.29 -6.03 11.01
CA VAL A 639 -12.09 -4.69 10.47
C VAL A 639 -11.23 -4.72 9.22
N THR A 640 -11.39 -3.75 8.34
CA THR A 640 -10.81 -3.71 7.00
C THR A 640 -10.22 -2.33 6.70
N PRO A 641 -9.45 -2.19 5.61
CA PRO A 641 -9.05 -0.88 5.10
C PRO A 641 -10.21 0.10 4.87
N PHE A 642 -11.42 -0.38 4.53
CA PHE A 642 -12.61 0.48 4.37
C PHE A 642 -13.04 1.10 5.70
N ASP A 643 -12.98 0.35 6.80
CA ASP A 643 -13.30 0.84 8.14
C ASP A 643 -12.31 1.90 8.59
N LEU A 644 -11.02 1.70 8.28
CA LEU A 644 -10.00 2.69 8.56
C LEU A 644 -10.20 3.95 7.71
N HIS A 645 -10.66 3.84 6.45
CA HIS A 645 -11.06 5.00 5.65
C HIS A 645 -12.23 5.78 6.28
N ALA A 646 -13.28 5.09 6.71
CA ALA A 646 -14.40 5.71 7.42
C ALA A 646 -13.95 6.40 8.71
N THR A 647 -12.99 5.81 9.42
CA THR A 647 -12.36 6.40 10.61
C THR A 647 -11.60 7.68 10.27
N LEU A 648 -10.82 7.69 9.18
CA LEU A 648 -10.13 8.89 8.71
C LEU A 648 -11.11 10.02 8.37
N MET A 649 -12.25 9.71 7.75
CA MET A 649 -13.29 10.70 7.48
C MET A 649 -13.98 11.16 8.77
N ASN A 650 -14.15 10.27 9.75
CA ASN A 650 -14.71 10.61 11.06
C ASN A 650 -13.82 11.59 11.83
N ILE A 651 -12.49 11.50 11.71
CA ILE A 651 -11.54 12.43 12.37
C ILE A 651 -11.82 13.89 11.99
N LEU A 652 -12.25 14.16 10.76
CA LEU A 652 -12.60 15.51 10.30
C LEU A 652 -13.88 16.06 10.98
N HIS A 653 -14.60 15.23 11.71
CA HIS A 653 -15.96 15.49 12.19
C HIS A 653 -16.21 15.01 13.64
N LEU A 654 -15.17 14.87 14.47
CA LEU A 654 -15.28 14.33 15.85
C LEU A 654 -16.30 15.09 16.73
N ASP A 655 -16.42 16.41 16.57
CA ASP A 655 -17.36 17.25 17.34
C ASP A 655 -18.77 17.35 16.71
N LYS A 656 -19.06 16.53 15.69
CA LYS A 656 -20.31 16.60 14.91
C LYS A 656 -20.99 15.24 14.91
N ASN A 657 -22.30 15.25 14.67
CA ASN A 657 -23.01 14.01 14.36
C ASN A 657 -22.51 13.51 12.99
N PHE A 658 -21.61 12.54 13.01
CA PHE A 658 -20.96 12.01 11.82
C PHE A 658 -21.82 10.91 11.19
N THR A 659 -22.10 11.05 9.90
CA THR A 659 -22.66 10.00 9.07
C THR A 659 -21.71 9.78 7.92
N PHE A 660 -21.22 8.55 7.77
CA PHE A 660 -20.37 8.20 6.65
C PHE A 660 -21.23 8.10 5.39
N ILE A 661 -20.85 8.82 4.35
CA ILE A 661 -21.57 8.86 3.06
C ILE A 661 -20.54 8.88 1.93
N ASN A 662 -20.96 8.39 0.77
CA ASN A 662 -20.16 8.50 -0.44
C ASN A 662 -20.05 9.98 -0.89
N PRO A 663 -18.84 10.54 -1.08
CA PRO A 663 -18.67 11.94 -1.47
C PRO A 663 -18.66 12.15 -3.00
N ASP A 664 -18.59 11.10 -3.80
CA ASP A 664 -18.40 11.16 -5.24
C ASP A 664 -19.74 10.95 -5.98
N ASN A 665 -19.83 11.54 -7.18
CA ASN A 665 -21.03 11.42 -8.01
C ASN A 665 -21.00 10.12 -8.82
N VAL A 666 -21.44 9.03 -8.18
CA VAL A 666 -21.50 7.68 -8.74
C VAL A 666 -22.95 7.18 -8.82
N ASP A 667 -23.16 5.99 -9.37
CA ASP A 667 -24.48 5.36 -9.32
C ASP A 667 -24.91 5.04 -7.87
N GLU A 668 -26.23 4.92 -7.67
CA GLU A 668 -26.83 4.74 -6.34
C GLU A 668 -26.36 3.47 -5.66
N GLU A 669 -26.26 2.37 -6.41
CA GLU A 669 -25.79 1.07 -5.90
C GLU A 669 -24.35 1.14 -5.38
N LEU A 670 -23.43 1.75 -6.12
CA LEU A 670 -22.05 1.93 -5.69
C LEU A 670 -21.94 2.87 -4.49
N ALA A 671 -22.76 3.93 -4.42
CA ALA A 671 -22.81 4.83 -3.27
C ALA A 671 -23.34 4.13 -1.99
N GLU A 672 -24.36 3.29 -2.13
CA GLU A 672 -24.91 2.47 -1.05
C GLU A 672 -23.88 1.44 -0.57
N ASN A 673 -23.27 0.69 -1.49
CA ASN A 673 -22.22 -0.29 -1.17
C ASN A 673 -21.03 0.34 -0.46
N TYR A 674 -20.60 1.52 -0.91
CA TYR A 674 -19.54 2.30 -0.25
C TYR A 674 -19.87 2.60 1.21
N THR A 675 -21.11 3.00 1.47
CA THR A 675 -21.54 3.42 2.80
C THR A 675 -21.82 2.22 3.71
N ALA A 676 -22.41 1.15 3.18
CA ALA A 676 -22.82 -0.01 3.94
C ALA A 676 -21.63 -0.80 4.50
N ARG A 677 -20.61 -1.03 3.66
CA ARG A 677 -19.45 -1.89 3.99
C ARG A 677 -18.52 -1.31 5.04
N ALA A 678 -18.46 0.01 5.19
CA ALA A 678 -17.46 0.67 6.02
C ALA A 678 -18.06 1.18 7.34
N LYS A 679 -17.38 0.90 8.45
CA LYS A 679 -17.75 1.36 9.79
C LYS A 679 -16.55 2.05 10.43
N THR A 680 -16.74 3.25 10.99
CA THR A 680 -15.67 3.94 11.72
C THR A 680 -15.27 3.14 12.96
N LEU A 681 -13.96 3.04 13.24
CA LEU A 681 -13.41 2.39 14.43
C LEU A 681 -13.74 3.16 15.72
N PHE A 682 -14.25 4.39 15.61
CA PHE A 682 -14.69 5.21 16.73
C PHE A 682 -16.17 5.03 17.10
N GLN A 683 -16.85 4.06 16.48
CA GLN A 683 -18.17 3.59 16.90
C GLN A 683 -18.15 2.06 17.03
N PRO A 684 -18.96 1.47 17.92
CA PRO A 684 -19.03 0.01 18.05
C PRO A 684 -19.36 -0.66 16.71
N ILE A 685 -18.45 -1.51 16.23
CA ILE A 685 -18.68 -2.36 15.06
C ILE A 685 -19.45 -3.61 15.52
N PRO A 686 -20.44 -4.10 14.74
CA PRO A 686 -21.21 -5.29 15.08
C PRO A 686 -20.30 -6.48 15.44
N GLU A 687 -20.72 -7.21 16.47
CA GLU A 687 -20.01 -8.38 16.99
C GLU A 687 -19.95 -9.52 15.98
N ASP A 688 -21.08 -9.73 15.33
CA ASP A 688 -21.40 -10.81 14.42
C ASP A 688 -21.16 -10.42 12.95
N ARG A 689 -20.37 -9.36 12.70
CA ARG A 689 -20.04 -8.91 11.34
C ARG A 689 -19.35 -10.01 10.54
N SER A 690 -19.92 -10.35 9.39
CA SER A 690 -19.40 -11.36 8.46
C SER A 690 -18.37 -10.77 7.47
N CYS A 691 -17.68 -11.64 6.72
CA CYS A 691 -16.82 -11.21 5.62
C CYS A 691 -17.61 -10.51 4.49
N ASP A 692 -18.87 -10.90 4.25
CA ASP A 692 -19.74 -10.26 3.26
C ASP A 692 -20.11 -8.82 3.67
N ASP A 693 -20.51 -8.63 4.94
CA ASP A 693 -20.79 -7.30 5.48
C ASP A 693 -19.57 -6.36 5.39
N ALA A 694 -18.37 -6.95 5.43
CA ALA A 694 -17.10 -6.26 5.34
C ALA A 694 -16.56 -6.15 3.89
N SER A 695 -17.28 -6.68 2.89
CA SER A 695 -16.87 -6.75 1.49
C SER A 695 -15.49 -7.40 1.30
N ILE A 696 -15.25 -8.50 2.01
CA ILE A 696 -14.03 -9.31 1.90
C ILE A 696 -14.36 -10.54 1.03
N ASP A 697 -13.80 -10.62 -0.17
CA ASP A 697 -13.91 -11.83 -1.00
C ASP A 697 -13.46 -13.07 -0.19
N GLU A 698 -14.08 -14.22 -0.39
CA GLU A 698 -13.87 -15.43 0.41
C GLU A 698 -12.42 -15.93 0.35
N HIS A 699 -11.71 -15.69 -0.76
CA HIS A 699 -10.28 -15.96 -0.85
C HIS A 699 -9.41 -15.18 0.15
N TRP A 700 -9.89 -14.03 0.62
CA TRP A 700 -9.22 -13.17 1.60
C TRP A 700 -9.81 -13.28 3.01
N CYS A 701 -10.99 -13.88 3.16
CA CYS A 701 -11.64 -14.06 4.44
C CYS A 701 -10.83 -14.96 5.38
N THR A 702 -10.70 -14.56 6.64
CA THR A 702 -9.96 -15.30 7.70
C THR A 702 -10.85 -15.75 8.86
N CYS A 703 -12.14 -15.43 8.78
CA CYS A 703 -13.15 -15.79 9.75
C CYS A 703 -13.43 -17.31 9.81
N GLU A 704 -13.06 -18.05 8.78
CA GLU A 704 -13.39 -19.47 8.64
C GLU A 704 -12.22 -20.41 8.96
N ASN A 705 -12.52 -21.40 9.78
CA ASN A 705 -11.60 -22.51 10.05
C ASN A 705 -11.67 -23.53 8.92
N SER A 706 -10.60 -23.61 8.13
CA SER A 706 -10.47 -24.63 7.10
C SER A 706 -9.84 -25.92 7.64
N LEU A 707 -10.25 -27.06 7.09
CA LEU A 707 -9.69 -28.38 7.35
C LEU A 707 -8.88 -28.87 6.15
N PRO A 708 -7.75 -29.56 6.36
CA PRO A 708 -7.01 -30.17 5.25
C PRO A 708 -7.85 -31.26 4.56
N VAL A 709 -7.77 -31.32 3.24
CA VAL A 709 -8.41 -32.35 2.40
C VAL A 709 -7.35 -33.06 1.56
N ASP A 710 -7.58 -34.32 1.25
CA ASP A 710 -6.70 -35.11 0.40
C ASP A 710 -6.59 -34.45 -0.99
N THR A 711 -5.35 -34.26 -1.46
CA THR A 711 -5.07 -33.75 -2.80
C THR A 711 -5.55 -34.69 -3.91
N ASP A 712 -5.79 -35.96 -3.59
CA ASP A 712 -6.33 -36.95 -4.50
C ASP A 712 -7.86 -36.95 -4.61
N ASP A 713 -8.56 -36.18 -3.77
CA ASP A 713 -10.00 -36.02 -3.79
C ASP A 713 -10.52 -35.56 -5.17
N ARG A 714 -11.70 -36.06 -5.56
CA ARG A 714 -12.30 -35.80 -6.88
C ARG A 714 -12.64 -34.33 -7.07
N ASN A 715 -13.18 -33.66 -6.06
CA ASN A 715 -13.58 -32.27 -6.11
C ASN A 715 -12.35 -31.35 -6.10
N VAL A 716 -11.31 -31.74 -5.36
CA VAL A 716 -10.01 -31.06 -5.38
C VAL A 716 -9.37 -31.12 -6.77
N LYS A 717 -9.31 -32.31 -7.40
CA LYS A 717 -8.76 -32.47 -8.76
C LYS A 717 -9.51 -31.66 -9.82
N LYS A 718 -10.84 -31.65 -9.75
CA LYS A 718 -11.67 -30.87 -10.68
C LYS A 718 -11.51 -29.37 -10.49
N SER A 719 -11.53 -28.90 -9.25
CA SER A 719 -11.31 -27.49 -8.92
C SER A 719 -9.91 -27.01 -9.31
N ALA A 720 -8.89 -27.87 -9.19
CA ALA A 720 -7.56 -27.60 -9.71
C ALA A 720 -7.55 -27.46 -11.24
N GLY A 721 -8.26 -28.36 -11.96
CA GLY A 721 -8.42 -28.25 -13.42
C GLY A 721 -9.08 -26.93 -13.83
N PHE A 722 -10.22 -26.60 -13.21
CA PHE A 722 -10.93 -25.33 -13.41
C PHE A 722 -10.03 -24.11 -13.15
N LEU A 723 -9.23 -24.14 -12.08
CA LEU A 723 -8.30 -23.05 -11.77
C LEU A 723 -7.28 -22.82 -12.90
N ILE A 724 -6.74 -23.90 -13.48
CA ILE A 724 -5.80 -23.78 -14.61
C ILE A 724 -6.52 -23.26 -15.86
N ASP A 725 -7.71 -23.77 -16.17
CA ASP A 725 -8.51 -23.32 -17.31
C ASP A 725 -8.89 -21.84 -17.20
N TYR A 726 -9.23 -21.39 -15.99
CA TYR A 726 -9.49 -19.99 -15.68
C TYR A 726 -8.25 -19.12 -15.94
N ILE A 727 -7.09 -19.53 -15.42
CA ILE A 727 -5.83 -18.78 -15.65
C ILE A 727 -5.49 -18.72 -17.15
N ASN A 728 -5.62 -19.82 -17.88
CA ASN A 728 -5.38 -19.84 -19.33
C ASN A 728 -6.40 -18.97 -20.09
N THR A 729 -7.64 -18.87 -19.59
CA THR A 729 -8.65 -17.95 -20.12
C THR A 729 -8.24 -16.49 -19.92
N LEU A 730 -7.71 -16.13 -18.74
CA LEU A 730 -7.14 -14.79 -18.49
C LEU A 730 -5.96 -14.48 -19.42
N LEU A 731 -5.14 -15.48 -19.75
CA LEU A 731 -3.99 -15.33 -20.64
C LEU A 731 -4.36 -15.33 -22.13
N LYS A 732 -5.59 -15.67 -22.50
CA LYS A 732 -6.04 -15.76 -23.90
C LYS A 732 -5.78 -14.49 -24.73
N PRO A 733 -5.94 -13.25 -24.22
CA PRO A 733 -5.61 -12.03 -24.96
C PRO A 733 -4.12 -11.87 -25.29
N VAL A 734 -3.24 -12.58 -24.58
CA VAL A 734 -1.77 -12.53 -24.72
C VAL A 734 -1.17 -13.91 -25.00
N SER A 735 -1.97 -14.85 -25.50
CA SER A 735 -1.56 -16.25 -25.75
C SER A 735 -0.47 -16.40 -26.81
N ASN A 736 -0.25 -15.37 -27.63
CA ASN A 736 0.86 -15.29 -28.59
C ASN A 736 2.19 -14.92 -27.93
N LYS A 737 2.19 -14.56 -26.65
CA LYS A 737 3.38 -14.17 -25.87
C LYS A 737 3.57 -15.04 -24.63
N CYS A 738 2.49 -15.55 -24.07
CA CYS A 738 2.49 -16.35 -22.86
C CYS A 738 2.18 -17.81 -23.21
N ALA A 739 3.02 -18.74 -22.74
CA ALA A 739 2.78 -20.16 -22.86
C ALA A 739 1.52 -20.59 -22.11
N GLU A 740 0.80 -21.55 -22.68
CA GLU A 740 -0.31 -22.23 -22.01
C GLU A 740 0.22 -23.01 -20.79
N LEU A 741 -0.49 -22.87 -19.66
CA LEU A 741 -0.11 -23.50 -18.41
C LEU A 741 -0.82 -24.84 -18.26
N THR A 742 -0.10 -25.83 -17.72
CA THR A 742 -0.64 -27.17 -17.44
C THR A 742 -0.40 -27.53 -15.98
N LEU A 743 -1.34 -28.25 -15.37
CA LEU A 743 -1.21 -28.73 -14.00
C LEU A 743 -0.03 -29.70 -13.89
N LYS A 744 0.89 -29.42 -12.95
CA LYS A 744 1.98 -30.33 -12.59
C LYS A 744 1.61 -31.20 -11.40
N SER A 745 1.09 -30.59 -10.34
CA SER A 745 0.72 -31.26 -9.09
C SER A 745 -0.16 -30.35 -8.23
N ILE A 746 -1.00 -30.95 -7.39
CA ILE A 746 -1.71 -30.26 -6.31
C ILE A 746 -0.86 -30.46 -5.05
N THR A 747 -0.51 -29.37 -4.36
CA THR A 747 0.43 -29.43 -3.22
C THR A 747 -0.24 -29.27 -1.87
N ASP A 748 -1.40 -28.64 -1.83
CA ASP A 748 -2.20 -28.46 -0.61
C ASP A 748 -3.66 -28.22 -1.02
N ALA A 749 -4.59 -28.71 -0.23
CA ALA A 749 -6.01 -28.46 -0.41
C ALA A 749 -6.68 -28.37 0.96
N ARG A 750 -7.59 -27.42 1.10
CA ARG A 750 -8.35 -27.22 2.33
C ARG A 750 -9.79 -26.91 2.00
N MET A 751 -10.69 -27.40 2.85
CA MET A 751 -12.13 -27.18 2.75
C MET A 751 -12.60 -26.41 3.97
N TRP A 752 -13.49 -25.45 3.76
CA TRP A 752 -14.30 -24.88 4.84
C TRP A 752 -15.78 -25.00 4.44
N THR A 753 -16.65 -25.05 5.44
CA THR A 753 -18.09 -25.05 5.23
C THR A 753 -18.50 -23.65 4.75
N ALA A 754 -19.35 -23.56 3.74
CA ALA A 754 -19.93 -22.28 3.36
C ALA A 754 -20.79 -21.76 4.54
N PRO A 755 -20.59 -20.51 5.01
CA PRO A 755 -21.45 -19.97 6.06
C PRO A 755 -22.89 -19.91 5.57
N GLU A 756 -23.85 -20.26 6.44
CA GLU A 756 -25.28 -20.41 6.09
C GLU A 756 -25.91 -19.13 5.51
N GLU A 757 -25.24 -17.98 5.66
CA GLU A 757 -25.79 -16.64 5.40
C GLU A 757 -25.25 -15.94 4.14
N HIS A 758 -24.25 -16.51 3.45
CA HIS A 758 -23.73 -15.88 2.24
C HIS A 758 -24.78 -15.85 1.13
N GLN A 759 -25.02 -14.66 0.57
CA GLN A 759 -25.97 -14.51 -0.55
C GLN A 759 -25.51 -15.33 -1.76
N GLY A 760 -26.38 -16.25 -2.21
CA GLY A 760 -26.09 -17.11 -3.34
C GLY A 760 -25.40 -18.43 -2.99
N HIS A 761 -25.21 -18.77 -1.71
CA HIS A 761 -24.76 -20.08 -1.28
C HIS A 761 -25.94 -21.04 -1.00
N SER A 762 -25.74 -22.30 -1.36
CA SER A 762 -26.57 -23.43 -0.93
C SER A 762 -25.91 -24.14 0.24
N LEU A 763 -26.70 -24.72 1.16
CA LEU A 763 -26.18 -25.60 2.22
C LEU A 763 -25.37 -26.80 1.68
N ASN A 764 -25.50 -27.10 0.39
CA ASN A 764 -24.76 -28.16 -0.30
C ASN A 764 -23.44 -27.67 -0.94
N ASP A 765 -23.14 -26.36 -0.87
CA ASP A 765 -21.92 -25.83 -1.45
C ASP A 765 -20.70 -26.23 -0.62
N THR A 766 -19.65 -26.62 -1.31
CA THR A 766 -18.34 -26.85 -0.71
C THR A 766 -17.36 -25.81 -1.25
N ILE A 767 -16.62 -25.15 -0.36
CA ILE A 767 -15.58 -24.22 -0.78
C ILE A 767 -14.21 -24.84 -0.52
N LEU A 768 -13.38 -24.82 -1.57
CA LEU A 768 -12.05 -25.42 -1.57
C LEU A 768 -10.99 -24.36 -1.86
N THR A 769 -10.05 -24.17 -0.93
CA THR A 769 -8.80 -23.47 -1.20
C THR A 769 -7.75 -24.47 -1.67
N ILE A 770 -7.20 -24.27 -2.86
CA ILE A 770 -6.30 -25.24 -3.49
C ILE A 770 -5.01 -24.55 -3.91
N VAL A 771 -3.89 -25.23 -3.62
CA VAL A 771 -2.56 -24.81 -4.05
C VAL A 771 -2.07 -25.76 -5.14
N VAL A 772 -1.81 -25.21 -6.32
CA VAL A 772 -1.37 -25.97 -7.50
C VAL A 772 0.01 -25.50 -7.96
N LYS A 773 0.81 -26.45 -8.44
CA LYS A 773 2.04 -26.17 -9.18
C LYS A 773 1.81 -26.43 -10.66
N VAL A 774 2.34 -25.58 -11.52
CA VAL A 774 2.12 -25.68 -12.99
C VAL A 774 3.42 -25.81 -13.78
N LYS A 775 3.29 -26.21 -15.05
CA LYS A 775 4.33 -26.17 -16.10
C LYS A 775 3.88 -25.26 -17.24
N PRO A 776 4.81 -24.68 -18.03
CA PRO A 776 6.28 -24.79 -17.89
C PRO A 776 6.88 -23.89 -16.80
N SER A 777 6.13 -22.91 -16.30
CA SER A 777 6.64 -21.83 -15.44
C SER A 777 7.17 -22.25 -14.07
N GLY A 778 6.71 -23.39 -13.55
CA GLY A 778 6.95 -23.77 -12.17
C GLY A 778 6.22 -22.89 -11.15
N ALA A 779 5.28 -22.05 -11.61
CA ALA A 779 4.48 -21.20 -10.75
C ALA A 779 3.66 -22.03 -9.75
N ILE A 780 3.48 -21.48 -8.55
CA ILE A 780 2.64 -22.01 -7.49
C ILE A 780 1.49 -21.04 -7.32
N PHE A 781 0.27 -21.49 -7.60
CA PHE A 781 -0.94 -20.69 -7.48
C PHE A 781 -1.81 -21.17 -6.33
N GLU A 782 -2.45 -20.23 -5.65
CA GLU A 782 -3.53 -20.47 -4.70
C GLU A 782 -4.83 -19.89 -5.28
N GLY A 783 -5.90 -20.67 -5.26
CA GLY A 783 -7.24 -20.22 -5.63
C GLY A 783 -8.28 -20.77 -4.66
N THR A 784 -9.43 -20.10 -4.58
CA THR A 784 -10.57 -20.52 -3.75
C THR A 784 -11.77 -20.72 -4.66
N VAL A 785 -12.31 -21.94 -4.64
CA VAL A 785 -13.32 -22.39 -5.60
C VAL A 785 -14.54 -22.89 -4.85
N ARG A 786 -15.71 -22.37 -5.21
CA ARG A 786 -17.00 -22.92 -4.80
C ARG A 786 -17.40 -24.06 -5.71
N THR A 787 -17.90 -25.14 -5.13
CA THR A 787 -18.45 -26.28 -5.85
C THR A 787 -19.89 -26.52 -5.42
N SER A 788 -20.84 -26.44 -6.36
CA SER A 788 -22.28 -26.61 -6.10
C SER A 788 -22.81 -27.91 -6.73
N GLU A 789 -23.39 -28.79 -5.91
CA GLU A 789 -24.11 -30.01 -6.35
C GLU A 789 -25.52 -29.66 -6.90
N PRO A 790 -26.12 -30.45 -7.81
CA PRO A 790 -25.70 -31.76 -8.33
C PRO A 790 -24.87 -31.73 -9.63
N GLU A 791 -24.71 -30.55 -10.24
CA GLU A 791 -24.05 -30.37 -11.54
C GLU A 791 -22.54 -30.09 -11.41
N MET A 792 -22.07 -29.88 -10.17
CA MET A 792 -20.70 -29.46 -9.85
C MET A 792 -20.31 -28.19 -10.60
N ASN A 793 -21.15 -27.17 -10.48
CA ASN A 793 -20.83 -25.84 -10.98
C ASN A 793 -19.65 -25.29 -10.16
N LEU A 794 -18.62 -24.82 -10.86
CA LEU A 794 -17.37 -24.33 -10.28
C LEU A 794 -17.29 -22.82 -10.48
N GLU A 795 -16.99 -22.10 -9.40
CA GLU A 795 -16.83 -20.65 -9.42
C GLU A 795 -15.60 -20.24 -8.62
N LEU A 796 -14.84 -19.29 -9.16
CA LEU A 796 -13.71 -18.70 -8.45
C LEU A 796 -14.23 -17.61 -7.51
N LEU A 797 -13.95 -17.74 -6.22
CA LEU A 797 -14.32 -16.76 -5.20
C LEU A 797 -13.15 -15.80 -4.98
N GLY A 798 -13.12 -14.67 -5.69
CA GLY A 798 -12.03 -13.68 -5.63
C GLY A 798 -10.96 -13.86 -6.72
N THR A 799 -9.68 -13.72 -6.37
CA THR A 799 -8.57 -13.78 -7.34
C THR A 799 -7.60 -14.94 -7.08
N VAL A 800 -6.78 -15.26 -8.09
CA VAL A 800 -5.73 -16.27 -7.95
C VAL A 800 -4.42 -15.61 -7.51
N SER A 801 -3.86 -16.04 -6.39
CA SER A 801 -2.55 -15.59 -5.89
C SER A 801 -1.41 -16.43 -6.45
N ARG A 802 -0.24 -15.79 -6.64
CA ARG A 802 1.01 -16.47 -6.98
C ARG A 802 1.94 -16.49 -5.77
N LEU A 803 2.29 -17.67 -5.28
CA LEU A 803 3.02 -17.87 -4.02
C LEU A 803 4.56 -17.89 -4.16
N ASN A 804 5.07 -17.82 -5.39
CA ASN A 804 6.50 -17.76 -5.68
C ASN A 804 6.84 -16.68 -6.71
N LEU A 805 8.00 -16.05 -6.54
CA LEU A 805 8.49 -15.01 -7.43
C LEU A 805 8.49 -15.48 -8.90
N TYR A 806 8.16 -14.54 -9.80
CA TYR A 806 8.14 -14.77 -11.24
C TYR A 806 9.29 -14.11 -11.98
N GLY A 807 9.96 -13.12 -11.39
CA GLY A 807 11.13 -12.47 -11.99
C GLY A 807 10.89 -12.04 -13.44
N ASP A 808 11.77 -12.51 -14.33
CA ASP A 808 11.76 -12.23 -15.77
C ASP A 808 10.82 -13.14 -16.58
N GLN A 809 10.15 -14.12 -15.96
CA GLN A 809 9.25 -15.05 -16.64
C GLN A 809 8.11 -14.35 -17.41
N SER A 810 7.72 -13.13 -17.02
CA SER A 810 6.65 -12.37 -17.67
C SER A 810 7.13 -11.10 -18.39
N ALA A 811 8.43 -11.00 -18.72
CA ALA A 811 9.04 -9.82 -19.34
C ALA A 811 8.40 -9.38 -20.68
N CYS A 812 7.77 -10.30 -21.41
CA CYS A 812 7.11 -10.08 -22.71
C CYS A 812 5.79 -9.28 -22.66
N ILE A 813 5.22 -9.09 -21.46
CA ILE A 813 3.97 -8.32 -21.27
C ILE A 813 4.16 -7.20 -20.25
N GLN A 814 3.35 -6.14 -20.34
CA GLN A 814 3.42 -4.97 -19.44
C GLN A 814 2.12 -4.78 -18.63
N ASP A 815 1.28 -5.82 -18.59
CA ASP A 815 0.01 -5.81 -17.85
C ASP A 815 0.25 -6.19 -16.39
N ALA A 816 -0.07 -5.29 -15.46
CA ALA A 816 0.21 -5.49 -14.04
C ALA A 816 -0.56 -6.68 -13.43
N VAL A 817 -1.73 -7.02 -13.98
CA VAL A 817 -2.58 -8.12 -13.49
C VAL A 817 -2.11 -9.45 -14.07
N LEU A 818 -1.88 -9.52 -15.39
CA LEU A 818 -1.55 -10.77 -16.08
C LEU A 818 -0.10 -11.23 -15.86
N ARG A 819 0.82 -10.32 -15.47
CA ARG A 819 2.24 -10.64 -15.25
C ARG A 819 2.50 -11.73 -14.21
N LYS A 820 1.64 -11.89 -13.20
CA LYS A 820 1.79 -12.99 -12.23
C LYS A 820 1.46 -14.35 -12.86
N TYR A 821 0.65 -14.41 -13.92
CA TYR A 821 0.28 -15.67 -14.56
C TYR A 821 1.18 -16.03 -15.74
N CYS A 822 1.58 -15.03 -16.52
CA CYS A 822 2.31 -15.24 -17.78
C CYS A 822 3.69 -15.91 -17.58
N TYR A 823 3.99 -16.83 -18.48
CA TYR A 823 5.34 -17.33 -18.73
C TYR A 823 5.66 -17.14 -20.21
N CYS A 824 6.67 -16.35 -20.54
CA CYS A 824 6.96 -16.00 -21.92
C CYS A 824 7.33 -17.23 -22.75
N SER A 825 6.65 -17.38 -23.89
CA SER A 825 6.77 -18.49 -24.84
C SER A 825 8.00 -18.38 -25.72
#